data_AF-A0AAD2HK37-F1
#
_entry.id   AF-A0AAD2HK37-F1
#
_cell.length_a   1.000
_cell.length_b   1.000
_cell.length_c   1.000
_cell.angle_alpha   90.00
_cell.angle_beta   90.00
_cell.angle_gamma   90.00
#
_symmetry.space_group_name_H-M   'P 1'
#
loop_
_entity.id
_entity.type
_entity.pdbx_description
1 polymer ?
#
loop_
_entity_poly.entity_id
_entity_poly.type
_entity_poly.pdbx_seq_one_letter_code
_entity_poly.pdbx_strand_id
1 'polypeptide(L)'
;MMRHLASTFPKSGILLLGKTVQSLVPSTLISQAESLLDAHRIEDASNLADQQRKKLQANITVDEDEADELRYVYQRIGFQCFSETLFEDAGKHFFNGDLDPRVLVSYYPELRGSLLTSNATADVFAGVAEHMPPESSVDDIIRNYSPFLDTQTAPPTAELRRILGMAAVEMLESFLKKCRRKRVVEGRKEPEPSFAVVDTVLAKLYAQGEKTADLRTLIEEPNSIVLVELEPVLKTTGQYHALSLLYRQSNNDEGLLEIWSKIIDNEWTEPDIPDPIGDMLTLLMSSRNRPLIQKWGLWLTRRNPERGLTVIAPDDHDGETETLRQLLMPKDSGKRPQRPDDDLALLKDIQEANPAAGARFLEYLVLQKRSLSRDLHTQLATVCVDQMLSALKDDSVSKLWRAKASSYASSHESNSTFFSYFVSTTPDSPSKLSRLKALLFLQGSSLYDGELIRSRLAAYRQQGLSLELAVVDGKLQNHQSALSALVNDLQDSTSAEAYCTLGGDVIPSKSIQTLCGDPKLGLSMWTSAWTGKSKQKTVDETVSIAKRKELLKTLLQVYMHNQTSNVDRAARLINAQAMNLDVVEVLPVVPEHWSVQVMSSFLSRSFRRTVHAQNEGRIVKALANGQNMRVKEETYPVLRDEGMVVEEAGDDGSFDEKVDGEKDAARWSSAGAVDIM
;
A
#
# COMPACT_ATOMS: atom_id res chain seq x y z
N MET A 1 57.88 2.95 -14.42
CA MET A 1 58.98 3.84 -14.02
C MET A 1 59.56 3.31 -12.73
N MET A 2 60.69 2.60 -12.79
CA MET A 2 61.42 2.15 -11.60
C MET A 2 62.03 3.39 -10.92
N ARG A 3 61.52 3.76 -9.75
CA ARG A 3 62.26 4.66 -8.84
C ARG A 3 63.42 3.84 -8.28
N HIS A 4 64.63 4.15 -8.69
CA HIS A 4 65.82 3.72 -7.95
C HIS A 4 65.73 4.34 -6.55
N LEU A 5 65.33 3.54 -5.56
CA LEU A 5 65.52 3.83 -4.15
C LEU A 5 67.04 3.86 -3.94
N ALA A 6 67.56 5.05 -3.62
CA ALA A 6 68.89 5.15 -3.07
C ALA A 6 68.82 4.55 -1.66
N SER A 7 69.10 3.25 -1.52
CA SER A 7 69.19 2.62 -0.21
C SER A 7 70.26 3.34 0.60
N THR A 8 69.86 4.00 1.68
CA THR A 8 70.75 4.75 2.57
C THR A 8 71.58 3.76 3.39
N PHE A 9 72.63 3.20 2.80
CA PHE A 9 73.55 2.35 3.53
C PHE A 9 74.20 3.17 4.66
N PRO A 10 74.36 2.59 5.87
CA PRO A 10 75.01 3.29 6.98
C PRO A 10 76.42 3.72 6.55
N LYS A 11 76.73 5.01 6.73
CA LYS A 11 78.03 5.57 6.37
C LYS A 11 79.13 4.87 7.17
N SER A 12 79.84 3.94 6.53
CA SER A 12 80.92 3.19 7.16
C SER A 12 82.26 3.92 7.03
N GLY A 13 83.01 4.03 8.13
CA GLY A 13 84.38 4.54 8.10
C GLY A 13 85.36 3.42 7.74
N ILE A 14 86.04 3.53 6.60
CA ILE A 14 87.05 2.53 6.20
C ILE A 14 88.38 2.89 6.86
N LEU A 15 88.93 1.95 7.63
CA LEU A 15 90.22 2.07 8.30
C LEU A 15 91.22 1.14 7.61
N LEU A 16 92.21 1.74 6.94
CA LEU A 16 93.26 1.02 6.23
C LEU A 16 94.49 0.86 7.14
N LEU A 17 94.68 -0.34 7.68
CA LEU A 17 95.85 -0.71 8.48
C LEU A 17 96.76 -1.63 7.64
N GLY A 18 97.84 -1.09 7.09
CA GLY A 18 98.82 -1.87 6.32
C GLY A 18 98.20 -2.56 5.09
N LYS A 19 98.17 -3.91 5.10
CA LYS A 19 97.58 -4.75 4.03
C LYS A 19 96.12 -5.17 4.28
N THR A 20 95.51 -4.73 5.38
CA THR A 20 94.13 -5.10 5.74
C THR A 20 93.19 -3.90 5.62
N VAL A 21 92.05 -4.11 4.95
CA VAL A 21 90.94 -3.15 4.87
C VAL A 21 89.93 -3.54 5.94
N GLN A 22 89.79 -2.71 6.97
CA GLN A 22 88.74 -2.87 7.99
C GLN A 22 87.69 -1.78 7.80
N SER A 23 86.42 -2.09 8.02
CA SER A 23 85.32 -1.10 7.92
C SER A 23 84.59 -1.02 9.25
N LEU A 24 84.54 0.18 9.83
CA LEU A 24 83.73 0.48 11.00
C LEU A 24 82.34 0.89 10.53
N VAL A 25 81.40 -0.05 10.65
CA VAL A 25 79.98 0.21 10.37
C VAL A 25 79.32 0.60 11.68
N PRO A 26 78.68 1.78 11.78
CA PRO A 26 77.89 2.10 12.96
C PRO A 26 76.74 1.09 13.10
N SER A 27 76.52 0.56 14.30
CA SER A 27 75.40 -0.35 14.54
C SER A 27 74.09 0.31 14.15
N THR A 28 73.28 -0.37 13.33
CA THR A 28 71.97 0.16 12.91
C THR A 28 71.02 0.25 14.09
N LEU A 29 69.97 1.06 13.94
CA LEU A 29 68.93 1.18 14.96
C LEU A 29 68.29 -0.19 15.25
N ILE A 30 68.01 -0.96 14.19
CA ILE A 30 67.46 -2.32 14.27
C ILE A 30 68.36 -3.23 15.10
N SER A 31 69.67 -3.31 14.79
CA SER A 31 70.60 -4.19 15.50
C SER A 31 70.77 -3.81 16.97
N GLN A 32 70.80 -2.51 17.28
CA GLN A 32 70.85 -2.03 18.66
C GLN A 32 69.56 -2.38 19.43
N ALA A 33 68.40 -2.18 18.80
CA ALA A 33 67.11 -2.51 19.41
C ALA A 33 66.94 -4.02 19.64
N GLU A 34 67.28 -4.85 18.66
CA GLU A 34 67.23 -6.32 18.79
C GLU A 34 68.15 -6.82 19.90
N SER A 35 69.40 -6.34 19.95
CA SER A 35 70.32 -6.71 21.03
C SER A 35 69.81 -6.30 22.42
N LEU A 36 69.07 -5.21 22.54
CA LEU A 36 68.44 -4.78 23.79
C LEU A 36 67.23 -5.63 24.14
N LEU A 37 66.42 -6.02 23.14
CA LEU A 37 65.26 -6.89 23.32
C LEU A 37 65.68 -8.31 23.70
N ASP A 38 66.71 -8.87 23.07
CA ASP A 38 67.30 -10.17 23.41
C ASP A 38 67.87 -10.20 24.84
N ALA A 39 68.29 -9.03 25.35
CA ALA A 39 68.73 -8.84 26.72
C ALA A 39 67.59 -8.53 27.70
N HIS A 40 66.32 -8.60 27.26
CA HIS A 40 65.11 -8.22 28.03
C HIS A 40 65.14 -6.77 28.59
N ARG A 41 65.85 -5.85 27.92
CA ARG A 41 65.93 -4.43 28.30
C ARG A 41 64.95 -3.59 27.48
N ILE A 42 63.66 -3.86 27.66
CA ILE A 42 62.57 -3.24 26.88
C ILE A 42 62.55 -1.71 27.02
N GLU A 43 62.73 -1.19 28.24
CA GLU A 43 62.73 0.26 28.49
C GLU A 43 63.87 0.98 27.76
N ASP A 44 65.05 0.37 27.68
CA ASP A 44 66.17 0.96 26.95
C ASP A 44 65.94 0.95 25.45
N ALA A 45 65.34 -0.12 24.92
CA ALA A 45 64.94 -0.20 23.52
C ALA A 45 63.85 0.85 23.18
N SER A 46 62.87 1.04 24.07
CA SER A 46 61.80 2.04 23.88
C SER A 46 62.34 3.46 23.95
N ASN A 47 63.25 3.75 24.88
CA ASN A 47 63.94 5.04 24.98
C ASN A 47 64.80 5.31 23.75
N LEU A 48 65.50 4.30 23.22
CA LEU A 48 66.28 4.41 21.98
C LEU A 48 65.37 4.78 20.79
N ALA A 49 64.25 4.07 20.64
CA ALA A 49 63.26 4.34 19.59
C ALA A 49 62.65 5.75 19.72
N ASP A 50 62.27 6.16 20.95
CA ASP A 50 61.70 7.48 21.21
C ASP A 50 62.70 8.63 20.94
N GLN A 51 63.99 8.43 21.22
CA GLN A 51 65.03 9.39 20.87
C GLN A 51 65.17 9.54 19.36
N GLN A 52 65.14 8.44 18.60
CA GLN A 52 65.20 8.50 17.13
C GLN A 52 63.94 9.12 16.54
N ARG A 53 62.76 8.79 17.07
CA ARG A 53 61.50 9.43 16.67
C ARG A 53 61.54 10.96 16.85
N LYS A 54 62.05 11.45 17.98
CA LYS A 54 62.19 12.89 18.23
C LYS A 54 63.15 13.56 17.24
N LYS A 55 64.24 12.88 16.86
CA LYS A 55 65.18 13.38 15.84
C LYS A 55 64.52 13.45 14.46
N LEU A 56 63.80 12.40 14.07
CA LEU A 56 63.05 12.36 12.82
C LEU A 56 61.99 13.46 12.73
N GLN A 57 61.24 13.69 13.81
CA GLN A 57 60.23 14.75 13.88
C GLN A 57 60.83 16.17 13.89
N ALA A 58 62.08 16.32 14.34
CA ALA A 58 62.79 17.59 14.30
C ALA A 58 63.32 17.94 12.90
N ASN A 59 63.41 16.96 11.99
CA ASN A 59 63.83 17.16 10.61
C ASN A 59 62.67 17.70 9.76
N ILE A 60 62.96 18.66 8.86
CA ILE A 60 61.97 19.28 7.99
C ILE A 60 61.45 18.30 6.92
N THR A 61 62.28 17.35 6.50
CA THR A 61 61.94 16.27 5.58
C THR A 61 62.09 14.94 6.31
N VAL A 62 61.01 14.16 6.36
CA VAL A 62 61.03 12.81 6.92
C VAL A 62 61.63 11.87 5.87
N ASP A 63 62.67 11.13 6.26
CA ASP A 63 63.19 10.02 5.48
C ASP A 63 62.28 8.81 5.70
N GLU A 64 61.70 8.27 4.63
CA GLU A 64 60.79 7.12 4.71
C GLU A 64 61.53 5.84 5.13
N ASP A 65 62.81 5.68 4.77
CA ASP A 65 63.59 4.51 5.16
C ASP A 65 63.83 4.51 6.69
N GLU A 66 64.22 5.66 7.26
CA GLU A 66 64.40 5.81 8.71
C GLU A 66 63.06 5.69 9.47
N ALA A 67 61.95 6.11 8.84
CA ALA A 67 60.61 5.93 9.40
C ALA A 67 60.19 4.44 9.41
N ASP A 68 60.51 3.68 8.36
CA ASP A 68 60.23 2.24 8.29
C ASP A 68 61.09 1.43 9.27
N GLU A 69 62.37 1.79 9.45
CA GLU A 69 63.22 1.21 10.51
C GLU A 69 62.61 1.46 11.89
N LEU A 70 62.10 2.67 12.13
CA LEU A 70 61.46 3.01 13.39
C LEU A 70 60.12 2.26 13.59
N ARG A 71 59.33 2.08 12.52
CA ARG A 71 58.11 1.25 12.54
C ARG A 71 58.44 -0.19 12.92
N TYR A 72 59.45 -0.77 12.29
CA TYR A 72 59.95 -2.12 12.61
C TYR A 72 60.30 -2.25 14.09
N VAL A 73 61.11 -1.33 14.62
CA VAL A 73 61.57 -1.37 16.02
C VAL A 73 60.39 -1.25 16.98
N TYR A 74 59.45 -0.33 16.75
CA TYR A 74 58.26 -0.22 17.60
C TYR A 74 57.37 -1.46 17.52
N GLN A 75 57.21 -2.09 16.36
CA GLN A 75 56.46 -3.35 16.26
C GLN A 75 57.17 -4.48 17.02
N ARG A 76 58.51 -4.60 16.93
CA ARG A 76 59.30 -5.58 17.70
C ARG A 76 59.15 -5.38 19.21
N ILE A 77 59.30 -4.15 19.69
CA ILE A 77 59.10 -3.80 21.11
C ILE A 77 57.66 -4.14 21.52
N GLY A 78 56.67 -3.76 20.70
CA GLY A 78 55.26 -4.04 20.96
C GLY A 78 54.98 -5.53 21.13
N PHE A 79 55.48 -6.38 20.24
CA PHE A 79 55.29 -7.84 20.34
C PHE A 79 56.05 -8.44 21.53
N GLN A 80 57.23 -7.92 21.89
CA GLN A 80 57.92 -8.33 23.11
C GLN A 80 57.09 -8.01 24.36
N CYS A 81 56.60 -6.76 24.48
CA CYS A 81 55.72 -6.36 25.58
C CYS A 81 54.45 -7.22 25.61
N PHE A 82 53.89 -7.55 24.45
CA PHE A 82 52.68 -8.37 24.33
C PHE A 82 52.91 -9.81 24.81
N SER A 83 54.03 -10.43 24.44
CA SER A 83 54.45 -11.74 24.95
C SER A 83 54.73 -11.73 26.46
N GLU A 84 55.25 -10.62 27.00
CA GLU A 84 55.48 -10.44 28.44
C GLU A 84 54.24 -9.93 29.20
N THR A 85 53.06 -9.88 28.56
CA THR A 85 51.77 -9.41 29.13
C THR A 85 51.74 -7.96 29.60
N LEU A 86 52.70 -7.15 29.17
CA LEU A 86 52.74 -5.70 29.35
C LEU A 86 51.83 -5.01 28.32
N PHE A 87 50.52 -5.26 28.43
CA PHE A 87 49.55 -4.87 27.40
C PHE A 87 49.50 -3.36 27.17
N GLU A 88 49.50 -2.52 28.21
CA GLU A 88 49.41 -1.06 28.05
C GLU A 88 50.55 -0.50 27.18
N ASP A 89 51.78 -0.91 27.46
CA ASP A 89 52.97 -0.52 26.71
C ASP A 89 52.96 -1.13 25.30
N ALA A 90 52.56 -2.39 25.16
CA ALA A 90 52.41 -3.04 23.87
C ALA A 90 51.50 -2.24 22.94
N GLY A 91 50.33 -1.81 23.42
CA GLY A 91 49.39 -1.00 22.63
C GLY A 91 49.95 0.34 22.19
N LYS A 92 50.74 1.00 23.04
CA LYS A 92 51.43 2.26 22.70
C LYS A 92 52.46 2.03 21.60
N HIS A 93 53.25 0.96 21.68
CA HIS A 93 54.27 0.63 20.71
C HIS A 93 53.69 0.16 19.38
N PHE A 94 52.64 -0.68 19.39
CA PHE A 94 51.92 -1.06 18.17
C PHE A 94 51.36 0.16 17.42
N PHE A 95 50.81 1.14 18.14
CA PHE A 95 50.30 2.35 17.51
C PHE A 95 51.42 3.20 16.91
N ASN A 96 52.53 3.38 17.62
CA ASN A 96 53.69 4.12 17.10
C ASN A 96 54.38 3.40 15.93
N GLY A 97 54.28 2.08 15.89
CA GLY A 97 54.85 1.23 14.84
C GLY A 97 53.96 1.06 13.61
N ASP A 98 52.81 1.75 13.55
CA ASP A 98 51.83 1.62 12.45
C ASP A 98 51.42 0.15 12.17
N LEU A 99 51.27 -0.66 13.22
CA LEU A 99 50.84 -2.06 13.08
C LEU A 99 49.45 -2.13 12.43
N ASP A 100 49.29 -3.03 11.46
CA ASP A 100 47.97 -3.31 10.88
C ASP A 100 47.02 -3.87 11.97
N PRO A 101 45.88 -3.22 12.23
CA PRO A 101 44.93 -3.66 13.25
C PRO A 101 44.44 -5.10 13.08
N ARG A 102 44.42 -5.63 11.84
CA ARG A 102 44.03 -7.01 11.56
C ARG A 102 44.95 -8.02 12.23
N VAL A 103 46.24 -7.71 12.35
CA VAL A 103 47.23 -8.58 13.01
C VAL A 103 46.94 -8.67 14.50
N LEU A 104 46.73 -7.54 15.18
CA LEU A 104 46.42 -7.54 16.60
C LEU A 104 45.06 -8.19 16.90
N VAL A 105 44.03 -7.88 16.10
CA VAL A 105 42.69 -8.49 16.23
C VAL A 105 42.72 -10.01 16.00
N SER A 106 43.69 -10.54 15.25
CA SER A 106 43.78 -11.98 14.99
C SER A 106 43.96 -12.81 16.27
N TYR A 107 44.58 -12.25 17.32
CA TYR A 107 44.73 -12.85 18.65
C TYR A 107 43.45 -12.83 19.52
N TYR A 108 42.36 -12.22 19.05
CA TYR A 108 41.07 -12.15 19.74
C TYR A 108 40.00 -12.94 18.97
N PRO A 109 40.00 -14.29 19.05
CA PRO A 109 39.11 -15.14 18.26
C PRO A 109 37.62 -14.84 18.50
N GLU A 110 37.26 -14.42 19.71
CA GLU A 110 35.87 -14.07 20.08
C GLU A 110 35.37 -12.79 19.41
N LEU A 111 36.27 -11.86 19.08
CA LEU A 111 35.92 -10.56 18.49
C LEU A 111 36.00 -10.58 16.96
N ARG A 112 36.91 -11.38 16.38
CA ARG A 112 37.12 -11.41 14.93
C ARG A 112 35.99 -12.08 14.15
N GLY A 113 35.35 -13.14 14.68
CA GLY A 113 34.33 -13.91 13.95
C GLY A 113 34.74 -14.23 12.49
N SER A 114 33.87 -13.96 11.51
CA SER A 114 34.17 -14.13 10.09
C SER A 114 34.81 -12.89 9.41
N LEU A 115 35.23 -11.88 10.17
CA LEU A 115 35.81 -10.64 9.62
C LEU A 115 37.16 -10.88 8.93
N LEU A 116 37.91 -11.88 9.39
CA LEU A 116 39.17 -12.32 8.79
C LEU A 116 38.93 -13.66 8.08
N THR A 117 38.73 -13.61 6.75
CA THR A 117 38.63 -14.83 5.93
C THR A 117 39.99 -15.55 5.91
N SER A 118 40.00 -16.88 5.72
CA SER A 118 41.22 -17.71 5.72
C SER A 118 42.31 -17.29 4.72
N ASN A 119 41.99 -16.42 3.75
CA ASN A 119 42.92 -15.89 2.74
C ASN A 119 43.36 -14.44 3.02
N ALA A 120 42.97 -13.86 4.16
CA ALA A 120 43.34 -12.48 4.49
C ALA A 120 44.84 -12.40 4.82
N THR A 121 45.59 -11.74 3.95
CA THR A 121 47.01 -11.43 4.19
C THR A 121 47.14 -10.01 4.71
N ALA A 122 48.05 -9.83 5.67
CA ALA A 122 48.48 -8.53 6.17
C ALA A 122 49.99 -8.41 5.99
N ASP A 123 50.45 -7.24 5.57
CA ASP A 123 51.86 -6.99 5.37
C ASP A 123 52.53 -6.74 6.74
N VAL A 124 53.50 -7.57 7.07
CA VAL A 124 54.28 -7.49 8.31
C VAL A 124 55.75 -7.62 7.94
N PHE A 125 56.62 -6.87 8.61
CA PHE A 125 58.06 -7.02 8.40
C PHE A 125 58.52 -8.44 8.73
N ALA A 126 59.38 -9.03 7.91
CA ALA A 126 59.82 -10.43 8.07
C ALA A 126 60.40 -10.70 9.47
N GLY A 127 61.29 -9.82 9.96
CA GLY A 127 61.85 -9.97 11.31
C GLY A 127 60.85 -9.74 12.45
N VAL A 128 59.76 -8.99 12.21
CA VAL A 128 58.64 -8.90 13.18
C VAL A 128 57.87 -10.22 13.19
N ALA A 129 57.56 -10.78 12.02
CA ALA A 129 56.82 -12.03 11.88
C ALA A 129 57.52 -13.22 12.55
N GLU A 130 58.86 -13.28 12.50
CA GLU A 130 59.66 -14.32 13.18
C GLU A 130 59.54 -14.28 14.71
N HIS A 131 59.21 -13.12 15.28
CA HIS A 131 59.15 -12.90 16.72
C HIS A 131 57.73 -12.60 17.22
N MET A 132 56.72 -12.84 16.39
CA MET A 132 55.34 -12.81 16.86
C MET A 132 55.10 -13.99 17.83
N PRO A 133 54.28 -13.80 18.88
CA PRO A 133 53.94 -14.90 19.78
C PRO A 133 53.39 -16.11 19.01
N PRO A 134 53.89 -17.33 19.26
CA PRO A 134 53.41 -18.55 18.60
C PRO A 134 51.98 -18.94 19.00
N GLU A 135 51.47 -18.37 20.08
CA GLU A 135 50.13 -18.62 20.59
C GLU A 135 49.04 -18.08 19.65
N SER A 136 47.91 -18.78 19.59
CA SER A 136 46.79 -18.39 18.72
C SER A 136 45.84 -17.34 19.32
N SER A 137 45.91 -17.10 20.63
CA SER A 137 45.01 -16.17 21.31
C SER A 137 45.68 -15.45 22.48
N VAL A 138 45.16 -14.28 22.83
CA VAL A 138 45.61 -13.54 24.03
C VAL A 138 45.41 -14.35 25.31
N ASP A 139 44.34 -15.14 25.38
CA ASP A 139 44.10 -16.01 26.53
C ASP A 139 45.22 -17.06 26.67
N ASP A 140 45.73 -17.60 25.57
CA ASP A 140 46.86 -18.52 25.58
C ASP A 140 48.18 -17.83 25.97
N ILE A 141 48.39 -16.58 25.53
CA ILE A 141 49.54 -15.76 25.96
C ILE A 141 49.49 -15.52 27.47
N ILE A 142 48.31 -15.17 28.01
CA ILE A 142 48.11 -14.97 29.45
C ILE A 142 48.32 -16.27 30.23
N ARG A 143 47.93 -17.44 29.68
CA ARG A 143 48.22 -18.74 30.30
C ARG A 143 49.71 -19.01 30.41
N ASN A 144 50.48 -18.63 29.39
CA ASN A 144 51.93 -18.83 29.37
C ASN A 144 52.71 -17.89 30.31
N TYR A 145 52.06 -16.85 30.85
CA TYR A 145 52.65 -16.00 31.90
C TYR A 145 53.06 -16.79 33.16
N SER A 146 52.38 -17.90 33.47
CA SER A 146 52.80 -18.81 34.55
C SER A 146 52.53 -20.28 34.20
N PRO A 147 53.46 -20.95 33.51
CA PRO A 147 53.29 -22.34 33.04
C PRO A 147 53.11 -23.37 34.17
N PHE A 148 53.47 -23.00 35.40
CA PHE A 148 53.52 -23.89 36.57
C PHE A 148 52.32 -23.75 37.52
N LEU A 149 51.39 -22.83 37.24
CA LEU A 149 50.20 -22.61 38.06
C LEU A 149 48.95 -23.09 37.31
N ASP A 150 48.05 -23.78 38.02
CA ASP A 150 46.73 -24.09 37.47
C ASP A 150 45.90 -22.80 37.38
N THR A 151 45.81 -22.27 36.17
CA THR A 151 45.14 -21.01 35.84
C THR A 151 43.61 -21.12 35.80
N GLN A 152 43.04 -22.32 35.97
CA GLN A 152 41.59 -22.56 35.92
C GLN A 152 40.95 -22.74 37.29
N THR A 153 41.66 -23.35 38.25
CA THR A 153 41.04 -23.79 39.51
C THR A 153 41.44 -22.97 40.74
N ALA A 154 42.59 -22.28 40.71
CA ALA A 154 43.08 -21.50 41.84
C ALA A 154 42.52 -20.05 41.82
N PRO A 155 41.81 -19.60 42.88
CA PRO A 155 41.20 -18.27 42.91
C PRO A 155 42.14 -17.07 42.63
N PRO A 156 43.40 -17.04 43.14
CA PRO A 156 44.32 -15.93 42.86
C PRO A 156 44.76 -15.87 41.38
N THR A 157 44.95 -17.02 40.75
CA THR A 157 45.39 -17.12 39.35
C THR A 157 44.25 -16.81 38.37
N ALA A 158 43.01 -17.16 38.73
CA ALA A 158 41.82 -16.78 37.97
C ALA A 158 41.58 -15.27 37.99
N GLU A 159 41.79 -14.61 39.14
CA GLU A 159 41.66 -13.15 39.25
C GLU A 159 42.76 -12.42 38.47
N LEU A 160 44.01 -12.90 38.52
CA LEU A 160 45.09 -12.36 37.70
C LEU A 160 44.78 -12.48 36.19
N ARG A 161 44.29 -13.65 35.74
CA ARG A 161 43.87 -13.86 34.35
C ARG A 161 42.76 -12.90 33.94
N ARG A 162 41.79 -12.65 34.82
CA ARG A 162 40.71 -11.68 34.60
C ARG A 162 41.26 -10.26 34.45
N ILE A 163 42.17 -9.83 35.33
CA ILE A 163 42.80 -8.51 35.29
C ILE A 163 43.62 -8.32 34.01
N LEU A 164 44.45 -9.31 33.66
CA LEU A 164 45.25 -9.30 32.43
C LEU A 164 44.36 -9.32 31.19
N GLY A 165 43.26 -10.08 31.21
CA GLY A 165 42.26 -10.08 30.15
C GLY A 165 41.59 -8.72 29.96
N MET A 166 41.21 -8.06 31.06
CA MET A 166 40.68 -6.68 31.02
C MET A 166 41.72 -5.71 30.44
N ALA A 167 42.97 -5.77 30.92
CA ALA A 167 44.05 -4.91 30.43
C ALA A 167 44.31 -5.12 28.93
N ALA A 168 44.26 -6.36 28.44
CA ALA A 168 44.40 -6.66 27.02
C ALA A 168 43.23 -6.13 26.18
N VAL A 169 42.00 -6.20 26.69
CA VAL A 169 40.80 -5.66 26.00
C VAL A 169 40.84 -4.13 26.00
N GLU A 170 41.20 -3.48 27.11
CA GLU A 170 41.35 -2.03 27.21
C GLU A 170 42.46 -1.50 26.29
N MET A 171 43.57 -2.23 26.19
CA MET A 171 44.63 -1.93 25.23
C MET A 171 44.11 -1.99 23.79
N LEU A 172 43.41 -3.08 23.42
CA LEU A 172 42.84 -3.23 22.08
C LEU A 172 41.85 -2.09 21.78
N GLU A 173 40.96 -1.77 22.71
CA GLU A 173 40.01 -0.66 22.58
C GLU A 173 40.75 0.68 22.36
N SER A 174 41.75 0.97 23.18
CA SER A 174 42.55 2.20 23.09
C SER A 174 43.32 2.30 21.77
N PHE A 175 43.93 1.19 21.33
CA PHE A 175 44.62 1.07 20.06
C PHE A 175 43.67 1.33 18.88
N LEU A 176 42.53 0.63 18.81
CA LEU A 176 41.54 0.78 17.74
C LEU A 176 40.94 2.20 17.72
N LYS A 177 40.65 2.79 18.88
CA LYS A 177 40.22 4.20 19.02
C LYS A 177 41.25 5.18 18.45
N LYS A 178 42.54 4.92 18.65
CA LYS A 178 43.63 5.75 18.09
C LYS A 178 43.77 5.54 16.59
N CYS A 179 43.66 4.30 16.10
CA CYS A 179 43.67 4.00 14.66
C CYS A 179 42.52 4.71 13.93
N ARG A 180 41.29 4.67 14.48
CA ARG A 180 40.13 5.39 13.92
C ARG A 180 40.36 6.90 13.92
N ARG A 181 40.89 7.48 15.00
CA ARG A 181 41.24 8.91 15.06
C ARG A 181 42.30 9.30 14.03
N LYS A 182 43.36 8.51 13.88
CA LYS A 182 44.40 8.70 12.86
C LYS A 182 43.81 8.68 11.45
N ARG A 183 42.92 7.72 11.16
CA ARG A 183 42.17 7.63 9.88
C ARG A 183 41.39 8.92 9.58
N VAL A 184 40.67 9.45 10.57
CA VAL A 184 39.88 10.69 10.42
C VAL A 184 40.78 11.90 10.15
N VAL A 185 41.93 12.00 10.83
CA VAL A 185 42.89 13.10 10.65
C VAL A 185 43.58 13.04 9.28
N GLU A 186 43.94 11.84 8.80
CA GLU A 186 44.60 11.64 7.51
C GLU A 186 43.64 11.78 6.32
N GLY A 187 42.32 11.76 6.56
CA GLY A 187 41.32 11.96 5.52
C GLY A 187 41.33 10.90 4.42
N ARG A 188 41.83 9.69 4.70
CA ARG A 188 41.85 8.56 3.74
C ARG A 188 40.42 8.16 3.40
N LYS A 189 40.06 8.23 2.11
CA LYS A 189 38.69 7.95 1.63
C LYS A 189 38.49 6.54 1.08
N GLU A 190 39.57 5.84 0.75
CA GLU A 190 39.46 4.49 0.19
C GLU A 190 39.14 3.48 1.29
N PRO A 191 38.07 2.66 1.14
CA PRO A 191 37.68 1.68 2.14
C PRO A 191 38.70 0.53 2.15
N GLU A 192 39.68 0.60 3.05
CA GLU A 192 40.56 -0.52 3.34
C GLU A 192 39.81 -1.59 4.16
N PRO A 193 40.10 -2.89 3.96
CA PRO A 193 39.52 -3.96 4.78
C PRO A 193 39.87 -3.83 6.27
N SER A 194 40.97 -3.15 6.59
CA SER A 194 41.37 -2.79 7.95
C SER A 194 40.30 -1.93 8.65
N PHE A 195 39.61 -1.05 7.92
CA PHE A 195 38.61 -0.14 8.48
C PHE A 195 37.35 -0.86 8.95
N ALA A 196 36.90 -1.86 8.19
CA ALA A 196 35.76 -2.68 8.57
C ALA A 196 36.04 -3.50 9.85
N VAL A 197 37.26 -4.02 9.98
CA VAL A 197 37.70 -4.75 11.18
C VAL A 197 37.75 -3.80 12.38
N VAL A 198 38.36 -2.62 12.24
CA VAL A 198 38.46 -1.63 13.32
C VAL A 198 37.07 -1.22 13.81
N ASP A 199 36.18 -0.79 12.91
CA ASP A 199 34.87 -0.28 13.29
C ASP A 199 33.96 -1.39 13.86
N THR A 200 33.99 -2.60 13.28
CA THR A 200 33.16 -3.72 13.76
C THR A 200 33.63 -4.26 15.11
N VAL A 201 34.95 -4.43 15.31
CA VAL A 201 35.48 -4.90 16.59
C VAL A 201 35.28 -3.86 17.68
N LEU A 202 35.47 -2.57 17.37
CA LEU A 202 35.21 -1.50 18.33
C LEU A 202 33.72 -1.45 18.73
N ALA A 203 32.82 -1.66 17.78
CA ALA A 203 31.39 -1.79 18.08
C ALA A 203 31.07 -2.99 18.97
N LYS A 204 31.69 -4.16 18.72
CA LYS A 204 31.56 -5.35 19.58
C LYS A 204 32.05 -5.07 21.01
N LEU A 205 33.19 -4.39 21.15
CA LEU A 205 33.75 -4.02 22.45
C LEU A 205 32.84 -3.05 23.21
N TYR A 206 32.26 -2.04 22.55
CA TYR A 206 31.30 -1.14 23.19
C TYR A 206 30.00 -1.83 23.58
N ALA A 207 29.52 -2.77 22.75
CA ALA A 207 28.34 -3.56 23.06
C ALA A 207 28.57 -4.44 24.30
N GLN A 208 29.70 -5.15 24.36
CA GLN A 208 30.06 -6.00 25.50
C GLN A 208 30.37 -5.21 26.77
N GLY A 209 30.97 -4.02 26.64
CA GLY A 209 31.28 -3.13 27.75
C GLY A 209 30.13 -2.20 28.17
N GLU A 210 28.92 -2.38 27.64
CA GLU A 210 27.73 -1.55 27.89
C GLU A 210 27.93 -0.04 27.67
N LYS A 211 28.89 0.35 26.81
CA LYS A 211 29.18 1.74 26.45
C LYS A 211 28.21 2.23 25.36
N THR A 212 26.93 2.31 25.68
CA THR A 212 25.84 2.60 24.73
C THR A 212 25.97 3.97 24.03
N ALA A 213 26.47 4.99 24.72
CA ALA A 213 26.69 6.32 24.14
C ALA A 213 27.82 6.32 23.09
N ASP A 214 28.94 5.66 23.41
CA ASP A 214 30.06 5.53 22.47
C ASP A 214 29.69 4.68 21.26
N LEU A 215 28.83 3.66 21.44
CA LEU A 215 28.31 2.86 20.33
C LEU A 215 27.40 3.69 19.40
N ARG A 216 26.54 4.55 19.94
CA ARG A 216 25.66 5.41 19.13
C ARG A 216 26.46 6.41 18.31
N THR A 217 27.43 7.10 18.93
CA THR A 217 28.30 8.04 18.21
C THR A 217 29.09 7.33 17.11
N LEU A 218 29.55 6.10 17.37
CA LEU A 218 30.25 5.27 16.38
C LEU A 218 29.38 4.97 15.14
N ILE A 219 28.08 4.70 15.36
CA ILE A 219 27.10 4.37 14.31
C ILE A 219 26.68 5.63 13.55
N GLU A 220 26.45 6.76 14.23
CA GLU A 220 26.05 8.01 13.58
C GLU A 220 27.14 8.58 12.66
N GLU A 221 28.40 8.39 13.03
CA GLU A 221 29.56 8.71 12.20
C GLU A 221 29.70 7.76 10.98
N PRO A 222 30.37 8.20 9.88
CA PRO A 222 30.64 7.34 8.73
C PRO A 222 31.48 6.14 9.17
N ASN A 223 30.88 4.96 9.09
CA ASN A 223 31.44 3.72 9.60
C ASN A 223 31.46 2.64 8.51
N SER A 224 32.34 1.64 8.66
CA SER A 224 32.42 0.46 7.79
C SER A 224 31.99 -0.82 8.53
N ILE A 225 30.95 -0.73 9.37
CA ILE A 225 30.52 -1.83 10.25
C ILE A 225 29.91 -2.97 9.44
N VAL A 226 30.31 -4.21 9.74
CA VAL A 226 29.74 -5.43 9.17
C VAL A 226 28.58 -5.92 10.04
N LEU A 227 27.34 -5.71 9.57
CA LEU A 227 26.10 -6.01 10.29
C LEU A 227 26.00 -7.47 10.76
N VAL A 228 26.33 -8.43 9.89
CA VAL A 228 26.18 -9.89 10.15
C VAL A 228 26.93 -10.34 11.42
N GLU A 229 28.05 -9.69 11.68
CA GLU A 229 28.94 -10.01 12.81
C GLU A 229 28.52 -9.31 14.11
N LEU A 230 27.91 -8.13 14.00
CA LEU A 230 27.51 -7.32 15.15
C LEU A 230 26.09 -7.65 15.65
N GLU A 231 25.20 -8.06 14.75
CA GLU A 231 23.82 -8.43 15.07
C GLU A 231 23.67 -9.44 16.22
N PRO A 232 24.38 -10.60 16.25
CA PRO A 232 24.24 -11.55 17.35
C PRO A 232 24.70 -10.95 18.69
N VAL A 233 25.76 -10.15 18.67
CA VAL A 233 26.31 -9.51 19.87
C VAL A 233 25.30 -8.51 20.44
N LEU A 234 24.70 -7.66 19.60
CA LEU A 234 23.68 -6.69 20.03
C LEU A 234 22.41 -7.35 20.54
N LYS A 235 22.03 -8.49 19.97
CA LYS A 235 20.90 -9.30 20.48
C LYS A 235 21.19 -9.91 21.85
N THR A 236 22.41 -10.41 22.07
CA THR A 236 22.81 -10.96 23.38
C THR A 236 22.95 -9.88 24.45
N THR A 237 23.46 -8.70 24.09
CA THR A 237 23.61 -7.57 25.04
C THR A 237 22.33 -6.76 25.21
N GLY A 238 21.28 -7.04 24.43
CA GLY A 238 19.97 -6.38 24.52
C GLY A 238 19.93 -4.94 24.01
N GLN A 239 20.91 -4.50 23.22
CA GLN A 239 21.01 -3.12 22.73
C GLN A 239 20.26 -2.93 21.40
N TYR A 240 18.93 -2.95 21.44
CA TYR A 240 18.09 -2.99 20.24
C TYR A 240 18.01 -1.65 19.51
N HIS A 241 18.15 -0.53 20.22
CA HIS A 241 18.17 0.80 19.59
C HIS A 241 19.35 0.95 18.62
N ALA A 242 20.56 0.55 19.03
CA ALA A 242 21.75 0.56 18.18
C ALA A 242 21.56 -0.34 16.94
N LEU A 243 20.94 -1.51 17.11
CA LEU A 243 20.62 -2.41 16.01
C LEU A 243 19.59 -1.79 15.04
N SER A 244 18.59 -1.07 15.55
CA SER A 244 17.60 -0.38 14.72
C SER A 244 18.24 0.71 13.84
N LEU A 245 19.22 1.45 14.37
CA LEU A 245 19.98 2.46 13.61
C LEU A 245 20.83 1.80 12.51
N LEU A 246 21.46 0.66 12.81
CA LEU A 246 22.25 -0.10 11.84
C LEU A 246 21.36 -0.69 10.72
N TYR A 247 20.18 -1.21 11.04
CA TYR A 247 19.23 -1.67 10.03
C TYR A 247 18.72 -0.52 9.15
N ARG A 248 18.51 0.66 9.72
CA ARG A 248 18.16 1.87 8.96
C ARG A 248 19.28 2.29 8.00
N GLN A 249 20.55 2.21 8.43
CA GLN A 249 21.69 2.52 7.57
C GLN A 249 21.92 1.48 6.47
N SER A 250 21.65 0.20 6.75
CA SER A 250 21.81 -0.91 5.80
C SER A 250 20.59 -1.15 4.90
N ASN A 251 19.53 -0.35 5.01
CA ASN A 251 18.24 -0.52 4.32
C ASN A 251 17.62 -1.93 4.55
N ASN A 252 17.85 -2.53 5.72
CA ASN A 252 17.22 -3.80 6.08
C ASN A 252 15.87 -3.55 6.77
N ASP A 253 14.86 -3.27 5.96
CA ASP A 253 13.50 -2.96 6.42
C ASP A 253 12.85 -4.14 7.18
N GLU A 254 13.13 -5.38 6.79
CA GLU A 254 12.50 -6.57 7.40
C GLU A 254 12.94 -6.77 8.85
N GLY A 255 14.25 -6.70 9.10
CA GLY A 255 14.81 -6.79 10.44
C GLY A 255 14.36 -5.65 11.34
N LEU A 256 14.25 -4.43 10.79
CA LEU A 256 13.81 -3.26 11.54
C LEU A 256 12.34 -3.37 12.00
N LEU A 257 11.44 -3.83 11.12
CA LEU A 257 10.04 -4.05 11.46
C LEU A 257 9.87 -5.16 12.51
N GLU A 258 10.71 -6.20 12.47
CA GLU A 258 10.72 -7.26 13.50
C GLU A 258 11.18 -6.75 14.87
N ILE A 259 12.17 -5.84 14.90
CA ILE A 259 12.57 -5.21 16.16
C ILE A 259 11.41 -4.37 16.70
N TRP A 260 10.83 -3.51 15.88
CA TRP A 260 9.73 -2.66 16.33
C TRP A 260 8.50 -3.46 16.74
N SER A 261 8.19 -4.57 16.09
CA SER A 261 7.08 -5.44 16.53
C SER A 261 7.32 -6.01 17.91
N LYS A 262 8.54 -6.47 18.21
CA LYS A 262 8.88 -7.03 19.53
C LYS A 262 8.93 -5.97 20.63
N ILE A 263 9.31 -4.74 20.29
CA ILE A 263 9.21 -3.58 21.20
C ILE A 263 7.73 -3.26 21.49
N ILE A 264 6.88 -3.23 20.47
CA ILE A 264 5.44 -2.96 20.61
C ILE A 264 4.71 -4.11 21.34
N ASP A 265 5.17 -5.35 21.19
CA ASP A 265 4.66 -6.52 21.92
C ASP A 265 5.08 -6.54 23.40
N ASN A 266 5.83 -5.53 23.87
CA ASN A 266 6.43 -5.41 25.21
C ASN A 266 7.41 -6.55 25.56
N GLU A 267 7.93 -7.26 24.55
CA GLU A 267 8.97 -8.27 24.77
C GLU A 267 10.32 -7.59 25.04
N TRP A 268 10.56 -6.43 24.43
CA TRP A 268 11.76 -5.62 24.59
C TRP A 268 11.42 -4.22 25.12
N THR A 269 12.01 -3.86 26.26
CA THR A 269 11.85 -2.52 26.86
C THR A 269 13.08 -1.68 26.57
N GLU A 270 12.94 -0.71 25.66
CA GLU A 270 13.95 0.31 25.40
C GLU A 270 13.30 1.69 25.62
N PRO A 271 13.74 2.48 26.61
CA PRO A 271 13.16 3.78 26.93
C PRO A 271 13.41 4.87 25.86
N ASP A 272 14.28 4.58 24.89
CA ASP A 272 14.80 5.56 23.92
C ASP A 272 14.06 5.57 22.56
N ILE A 273 13.00 4.78 22.36
CA ILE A 273 12.13 4.88 21.17
C ILE A 273 10.77 5.48 21.58
N PRO A 274 10.55 6.79 21.37
CA PRO A 274 9.36 7.49 21.88
C PRO A 274 8.05 7.15 21.14
N ASP A 275 8.08 6.83 19.83
CA ASP A 275 6.90 6.30 19.11
C ASP A 275 7.29 5.23 18.07
N PRO A 276 7.46 3.96 18.50
CA PRO A 276 7.76 2.84 17.60
C PRO A 276 6.70 2.62 16.52
N ILE A 277 5.43 2.99 16.78
CA ILE A 277 4.32 2.82 15.85
C ILE A 277 4.39 3.89 14.75
N GLY A 278 4.68 5.14 15.13
CA GLY A 278 4.91 6.23 14.19
C GLY A 278 6.09 5.94 13.26
N ASP A 279 7.22 5.50 13.82
CA ASP A 279 8.41 5.15 13.03
C ASP A 279 8.14 3.96 12.09
N MET A 280 7.42 2.94 12.57
CA MET A 280 6.98 1.81 11.76
C MET A 280 6.12 2.25 10.57
N LEU A 281 5.20 3.19 10.79
CA LEU A 281 4.37 3.75 9.73
C LEU A 281 5.21 4.54 8.72
N THR A 282 6.12 5.42 9.16
CA THR A 282 6.98 6.19 8.25
C THR A 282 7.88 5.30 7.39
N LEU A 283 8.40 4.20 7.93
CA LEU A 283 9.19 3.25 7.17
C LEU A 283 8.34 2.45 6.20
N LEU A 284 7.17 1.98 6.63
CA LEU A 284 6.24 1.31 5.72
C LEU A 284 5.85 2.25 4.57
N MET A 285 5.63 3.54 4.83
CA MET A 285 5.32 4.56 3.83
C MET A 285 6.43 4.76 2.80
N SER A 286 7.71 4.65 3.20
CA SER A 286 8.84 4.77 2.28
C SER A 286 9.19 3.45 1.57
N SER A 287 8.80 2.31 2.16
CA SER A 287 9.09 0.98 1.62
C SER A 287 8.30 0.66 0.34
N ARG A 288 8.94 -0.02 -0.61
CA ARG A 288 8.30 -0.48 -1.87
C ARG A 288 7.89 -1.95 -1.85
N ASN A 289 8.18 -2.67 -0.77
CA ASN A 289 8.04 -4.12 -0.68
C ASN A 289 6.60 -4.53 -0.28
N ARG A 290 5.80 -4.94 -1.27
CA ARG A 290 4.36 -5.26 -1.11
C ARG A 290 4.04 -6.36 -0.09
N PRO A 291 4.68 -7.55 -0.10
CA PRO A 291 4.39 -8.58 0.89
C PRO A 291 4.70 -8.13 2.31
N LEU A 292 5.75 -7.32 2.49
CA LEU A 292 6.14 -6.77 3.78
C LEU A 292 5.08 -5.82 4.31
N ILE A 293 4.60 -4.92 3.45
CA ILE A 293 3.50 -3.99 3.76
C ILE A 293 2.21 -4.72 4.12
N GLN A 294 1.85 -5.78 3.38
CA GLN A 294 0.63 -6.55 3.67
C GLN A 294 0.73 -7.27 5.02
N LYS A 295 1.86 -7.94 5.29
CA LYS A 295 2.10 -8.67 6.54
C LYS A 295 2.03 -7.73 7.74
N TRP A 296 2.76 -6.62 7.69
CA TRP A 296 2.85 -5.69 8.81
C TRP A 296 1.68 -4.73 8.91
N GLY A 297 1.05 -4.39 7.79
CA GLY A 297 -0.24 -3.66 7.76
C GLY A 297 -1.35 -4.47 8.42
N LEU A 298 -1.46 -5.77 8.11
CA LEU A 298 -2.41 -6.67 8.79
C LEU A 298 -2.10 -6.77 10.29
N TRP A 299 -0.83 -6.89 10.66
CA TRP A 299 -0.40 -6.94 12.06
C TRP A 299 -0.80 -5.66 12.82
N LEU A 300 -0.57 -4.47 12.24
CA LEU A 300 -0.96 -3.18 12.82
C LEU A 300 -2.49 -3.09 13.04
N THR A 301 -3.28 -3.58 12.08
CA THR A 301 -4.76 -3.54 12.18
C THR A 301 -5.35 -4.40 13.28
N ARG A 302 -4.65 -5.48 13.68
CA ARG A 302 -5.06 -6.34 14.81
C ARG A 302 -4.83 -5.68 16.16
N ARG A 303 -3.75 -4.89 16.29
CA ARG A 303 -3.31 -4.33 17.57
C ARG A 303 -3.89 -2.94 17.84
N ASN A 304 -3.93 -2.09 16.82
CA ASN A 304 -4.41 -0.71 16.91
C ASN A 304 -5.47 -0.43 15.83
N PRO A 305 -6.77 -0.58 16.14
CA PRO A 305 -7.83 -0.39 15.16
C PRO A 305 -7.91 1.06 14.66
N GLU A 306 -7.67 2.06 15.52
CA GLU A 306 -7.76 3.48 15.17
C GLU A 306 -6.62 3.95 14.23
N ARG A 307 -5.35 3.65 14.59
CA ARG A 307 -4.19 3.95 13.72
C ARG A 307 -4.07 3.00 12.52
N GLY A 308 -4.65 1.80 12.60
CA GLY A 308 -4.82 0.91 11.47
C GLY A 308 -5.96 1.35 10.54
N LEU A 309 -6.98 2.03 11.06
CA LEU A 309 -8.04 2.64 10.24
C LEU A 309 -7.54 3.86 9.48
N THR A 310 -6.69 4.71 10.07
CA THR A 310 -6.03 5.81 9.31
C THR A 310 -5.11 5.28 8.21
N VAL A 311 -4.65 4.03 8.32
CA VAL A 311 -3.92 3.31 7.27
C VAL A 311 -4.84 2.79 6.15
N ILE A 312 -6.15 2.60 6.40
CA ILE A 312 -7.10 1.94 5.48
C ILE A 312 -8.15 2.89 4.88
N ALA A 313 -8.62 3.90 5.61
CA ALA A 313 -9.69 4.80 5.18
C ALA A 313 -9.37 6.26 5.56
N PRO A 314 -9.55 7.22 4.65
CA PRO A 314 -9.37 8.63 4.96
C PRO A 314 -10.57 9.12 5.78
N ASP A 315 -10.32 9.70 6.95
CA ASP A 315 -11.20 10.73 7.49
C ASP A 315 -10.74 12.07 6.91
N ASP A 316 -11.67 12.75 6.23
CA ASP A 316 -11.51 14.08 5.65
C ASP A 316 -11.29 15.11 6.76
N HIS A 317 -10.06 15.28 7.24
CA HIS A 317 -9.60 16.53 7.87
C HIS A 317 -8.07 16.65 7.81
N ASP A 318 -7.64 17.78 7.24
CA ASP A 318 -6.34 18.46 7.37
C ASP A 318 -5.06 17.70 6.93
N GLY A 319 -4.59 18.04 5.72
CA GLY A 319 -3.18 18.39 5.40
C GLY A 319 -2.01 17.40 5.62
N GLU A 320 -2.11 16.44 6.52
CA GLU A 320 -1.03 15.53 6.92
C GLU A 320 -1.36 14.04 6.70
N THR A 321 -2.52 13.72 6.14
CA THR A 321 -3.00 12.36 5.84
C THR A 321 -3.00 12.01 4.34
N GLU A 322 -2.38 12.83 3.47
CA GLU A 322 -2.20 12.52 2.04
C GLU A 322 -1.22 11.35 1.76
N THR A 323 -0.42 10.95 2.75
CA THR A 323 0.78 10.13 2.54
C THR A 323 0.59 8.62 2.76
N LEU A 324 -0.51 8.19 3.39
CA LEU A 324 -0.87 6.76 3.53
C LEU A 324 -1.72 6.23 2.39
N ARG A 325 -2.09 7.10 1.43
CA ARG A 325 -2.77 6.75 0.18
C ARG A 325 -1.95 5.75 -0.65
N GLN A 326 -0.65 5.65 -0.40
CA GLN A 326 0.32 4.88 -1.18
C GLN A 326 0.58 3.45 -0.67
N LEU A 327 0.19 3.15 0.58
CA LEU A 327 0.56 1.92 1.27
C LEU A 327 -0.32 0.73 0.85
N LEU A 328 -1.61 0.97 0.64
CA LEU A 328 -2.56 0.00 0.06
C LEU A 328 -2.91 0.32 -1.41
N MET A 329 -2.51 1.49 -1.95
CA MET A 329 -2.80 1.90 -3.32
C MET A 329 -1.55 2.39 -4.07
N PRO A 330 -1.10 1.70 -5.14
CA PRO A 330 -0.31 2.39 -6.15
C PRO A 330 -1.22 3.39 -6.88
N LYS A 331 -0.74 4.63 -7.10
CA LYS A 331 -1.26 5.48 -8.17
C LYS A 331 -1.22 4.67 -9.47
N ASP A 332 -2.38 4.44 -10.05
CA ASP A 332 -2.55 3.69 -11.29
C ASP A 332 -1.67 4.26 -12.42
N SER A 333 -0.75 3.44 -12.91
CA SER A 333 -0.45 3.41 -14.35
C SER A 333 -1.41 2.41 -15.01
N GLY A 334 -2.70 2.78 -15.07
CA GLY A 334 -3.71 2.38 -16.07
C GLY A 334 -3.96 0.91 -16.45
N LYS A 335 -3.26 -0.09 -15.92
CA LYS A 335 -3.38 -1.49 -16.35
C LYS A 335 -2.98 -2.45 -15.22
N ARG A 336 -3.84 -2.66 -14.21
CA ARG A 336 -3.87 -3.97 -13.54
C ARG A 336 -5.08 -4.74 -14.04
N PRO A 337 -4.94 -6.02 -14.42
CA PRO A 337 -6.10 -6.89 -14.51
C PRO A 337 -6.71 -6.95 -13.11
N GLN A 338 -8.00 -6.65 -13.01
CA GLN A 338 -8.77 -6.85 -11.79
C GLN A 338 -8.55 -8.31 -11.37
N ARG A 339 -7.80 -8.55 -10.30
CA ARG A 339 -7.70 -9.86 -9.66
C ARG A 339 -8.64 -9.83 -8.45
N PRO A 340 -9.95 -10.07 -8.65
CA PRO A 340 -10.92 -10.04 -7.57
C PRO A 340 -10.58 -11.05 -6.47
N ASP A 341 -9.86 -12.13 -6.79
CA ASP A 341 -9.52 -13.21 -5.86
C ASP A 341 -8.49 -12.79 -4.80
N ASP A 342 -7.45 -12.02 -5.19
CA ASP A 342 -6.43 -11.50 -4.27
C ASP A 342 -7.04 -10.43 -3.35
N ASP A 343 -7.91 -9.57 -3.89
CA ASP A 343 -8.63 -8.54 -3.12
C ASP A 343 -9.65 -9.19 -2.16
N LEU A 344 -10.28 -10.31 -2.53
CA LEU A 344 -11.17 -11.11 -1.67
C LEU A 344 -10.41 -11.82 -0.54
N ALA A 345 -9.23 -12.38 -0.82
CA ALA A 345 -8.38 -13.02 0.20
C ALA A 345 -7.93 -12.00 1.25
N LEU A 346 -7.41 -10.85 0.80
CA LEU A 346 -7.01 -9.75 1.68
C LEU A 346 -8.19 -9.24 2.52
N LEU A 347 -9.38 -9.16 1.93
CA LEU A 347 -10.58 -8.75 2.63
C LEU A 347 -10.98 -9.74 3.73
N LYS A 348 -10.88 -11.05 3.49
CA LYS A 348 -11.12 -12.07 4.53
C LYS A 348 -10.12 -11.91 5.67
N ASP A 349 -8.85 -11.76 5.37
CA ASP A 349 -7.79 -11.58 6.38
C ASP A 349 -8.03 -10.32 7.22
N ILE A 350 -8.43 -9.21 6.59
CA ILE A 350 -8.76 -7.96 7.28
C ILE A 350 -10.04 -8.12 8.11
N GLN A 351 -11.07 -8.80 7.61
CA GLN A 351 -12.30 -9.05 8.37
C GLN A 351 -12.04 -9.91 9.61
N GLU A 352 -11.19 -10.92 9.50
CA GLU A 352 -10.74 -11.75 10.64
C GLU A 352 -9.96 -10.93 11.67
N ALA A 353 -9.12 -10.00 11.21
CA ALA A 353 -8.37 -9.10 12.09
C ALA A 353 -9.27 -8.05 12.76
N ASN A 354 -10.14 -7.41 11.98
CA ASN A 354 -11.03 -6.35 12.43
C ASN A 354 -12.24 -6.19 11.49
N PRO A 355 -13.47 -6.48 11.95
CA PRO A 355 -14.67 -6.41 11.11
C PRO A 355 -15.03 -4.98 10.66
N ALA A 356 -14.71 -3.95 11.45
CA ALA A 356 -14.97 -2.56 11.10
C ALA A 356 -14.00 -2.05 10.01
N ALA A 357 -12.72 -2.42 10.11
CA ALA A 357 -11.73 -2.13 9.07
C ALA A 357 -12.05 -2.87 7.77
N GLY A 358 -12.51 -4.12 7.87
CA GLY A 358 -12.98 -4.91 6.73
C GLY A 358 -14.17 -4.25 6.01
N ALA A 359 -15.13 -3.72 6.76
CA ALA A 359 -16.27 -2.99 6.19
C ALA A 359 -15.83 -1.73 5.42
N ARG A 360 -14.88 -0.95 5.96
CA ARG A 360 -14.36 0.26 5.29
C ARG A 360 -13.53 -0.07 4.05
N PHE A 361 -12.71 -1.12 4.12
CA PHE A 361 -11.98 -1.60 2.95
C PHE A 361 -12.94 -2.07 1.85
N LEU A 362 -14.02 -2.75 2.23
CA LEU A 362 -15.07 -3.18 1.31
C LEU A 362 -15.82 -1.98 0.69
N GLU A 363 -16.14 -0.94 1.47
CA GLU A 363 -16.68 0.34 0.96
C GLU A 363 -15.74 0.92 -0.11
N TYR A 364 -14.42 0.92 0.12
CA TYR A 364 -13.42 1.40 -0.84
C TYR A 364 -13.36 0.56 -2.13
N LEU A 365 -13.32 -0.77 -2.01
CA LEU A 365 -13.26 -1.67 -3.18
C LEU A 365 -14.44 -1.44 -4.13
N VAL A 366 -15.63 -1.23 -3.57
CA VAL A 366 -16.85 -1.08 -4.35
C VAL A 366 -17.05 0.37 -4.85
N LEU A 367 -16.81 1.38 -4.01
CA LEU A 367 -17.11 2.78 -4.37
C LEU A 367 -15.98 3.43 -5.19
N GLN A 368 -14.72 3.24 -4.80
CA GLN A 368 -13.58 3.90 -5.43
C GLN A 368 -12.96 3.06 -6.55
N LYS A 369 -12.64 1.79 -6.27
CA LYS A 369 -12.09 0.87 -7.29
C LYS A 369 -13.13 0.40 -8.30
N ARG A 370 -14.44 0.55 -8.02
CA ARG A 370 -15.56 0.13 -8.88
C ARG A 370 -15.44 -1.33 -9.32
N SER A 371 -15.14 -2.22 -8.37
CA SER A 371 -15.08 -3.66 -8.62
C SER A 371 -16.39 -4.16 -9.22
N LEU A 372 -16.34 -5.05 -10.22
CA LEU A 372 -17.55 -5.62 -10.85
C LEU A 372 -17.99 -6.95 -10.22
N SER A 373 -17.36 -7.39 -9.13
CA SER A 373 -17.65 -8.67 -8.49
C SER A 373 -19.00 -8.66 -7.78
N ARG A 374 -19.88 -9.61 -8.14
CA ARG A 374 -21.19 -9.80 -7.50
C ARG A 374 -21.07 -10.11 -6.00
N ASP A 375 -20.04 -10.84 -5.60
CA ASP A 375 -19.84 -11.26 -4.22
C ASP A 375 -19.48 -10.08 -3.32
N LEU A 376 -18.57 -9.21 -3.77
CA LEU A 376 -18.19 -8.00 -3.02
C LEU A 376 -19.38 -7.04 -2.86
N HIS A 377 -20.17 -6.87 -3.93
CA HIS A 377 -21.40 -6.07 -3.87
C HIS A 377 -22.46 -6.67 -2.95
N THR A 378 -22.61 -7.99 -2.95
CA THR A 378 -23.54 -8.69 -2.04
C THR A 378 -23.08 -8.57 -0.59
N GLN A 379 -21.78 -8.74 -0.31
CA GLN A 379 -21.22 -8.53 1.01
C GLN A 379 -21.41 -7.08 1.50
N LEU A 380 -21.19 -6.07 0.65
CA LEU A 380 -21.46 -4.66 1.01
C LEU A 380 -22.93 -4.47 1.35
N ALA A 381 -23.83 -5.00 0.51
CA ALA A 381 -25.26 -4.94 0.73
C ALA A 381 -25.64 -5.49 2.10
N THR A 382 -25.10 -6.67 2.45
CA THR A 382 -25.35 -7.29 3.75
C THR A 382 -24.80 -6.47 4.90
N VAL A 383 -23.59 -5.93 4.81
CA VAL A 383 -23.01 -5.08 5.87
C VAL A 383 -23.81 -3.79 6.06
N CYS A 384 -24.19 -3.10 4.98
CA CYS A 384 -25.00 -1.89 5.08
C CYS A 384 -26.39 -2.18 5.68
N VAL A 385 -27.03 -3.27 5.27
CA VAL A 385 -28.33 -3.68 5.80
C VAL A 385 -28.20 -4.11 7.26
N ASP A 386 -27.17 -4.86 7.63
CA ASP A 386 -26.97 -5.32 9.01
C ASP A 386 -26.63 -4.15 9.95
N GLN A 387 -25.89 -3.14 9.50
CA GLN A 387 -25.68 -1.88 10.24
C GLN A 387 -26.97 -1.06 10.40
N MET A 388 -27.84 -1.07 9.39
CA MET A 388 -29.15 -0.42 9.48
C MET A 388 -30.09 -1.19 10.41
N LEU A 389 -30.10 -2.53 10.34
CA LEU A 389 -30.91 -3.39 11.19
C LEU A 389 -30.43 -3.40 12.64
N SER A 390 -29.12 -3.27 12.90
CA SER A 390 -28.60 -3.12 14.26
C SER A 390 -29.05 -1.81 14.89
N ALA A 391 -29.05 -0.71 14.13
CA ALA A 391 -29.60 0.57 14.58
C ALA A 391 -31.12 0.53 14.83
N LEU A 392 -31.85 -0.39 14.16
CA LEU A 392 -33.28 -0.62 14.38
C LEU A 392 -33.62 -1.48 15.60
N LYS A 393 -32.63 -2.19 16.18
CA LYS A 393 -32.83 -2.90 17.45
C LYS A 393 -33.11 -1.93 18.59
N ASP A 394 -32.65 -0.68 18.47
CA ASP A 394 -32.98 0.39 19.39
C ASP A 394 -34.44 0.82 19.21
N ASP A 395 -35.26 0.59 20.25
CA ASP A 395 -36.71 0.85 20.22
C ASP A 395 -37.04 2.34 19.97
N SER A 396 -36.17 3.26 20.39
CA SER A 396 -36.31 4.70 20.12
C SER A 396 -36.21 5.02 18.62
N VAL A 397 -35.27 4.39 17.91
CA VAL A 397 -35.04 4.57 16.47
C VAL A 397 -36.19 3.95 15.69
N SER A 398 -36.62 2.73 16.06
CA SER A 398 -37.78 2.07 15.46
C SER A 398 -39.06 2.89 15.60
N LYS A 399 -39.32 3.44 16.80
CA LYS A 399 -40.47 4.34 17.05
C LYS A 399 -40.37 5.63 16.24
N LEU A 400 -39.19 6.25 16.18
CA LEU A 400 -38.97 7.47 15.40
C LEU A 400 -39.24 7.25 13.91
N TRP A 401 -38.71 6.18 13.32
CA TRP A 401 -38.88 5.91 11.89
C TRP A 401 -40.33 5.58 11.54
N ARG A 402 -41.02 4.80 12.40
CA ARG A 402 -42.46 4.56 12.26
C ARG A 402 -43.27 5.84 12.39
N ALA A 403 -42.99 6.66 13.40
CA ALA A 403 -43.68 7.93 13.59
C ALA A 403 -43.50 8.88 12.40
N LYS A 404 -42.31 8.91 11.78
CA LYS A 404 -42.05 9.69 10.56
C LYS A 404 -42.80 9.16 9.35
N ALA A 405 -42.86 7.84 9.16
CA ALA A 405 -43.66 7.23 8.10
C ALA A 405 -45.16 7.53 8.27
N SER A 406 -45.70 7.39 9.50
CA SER A 406 -47.10 7.73 9.80
C SER A 406 -47.38 9.23 9.67
N SER A 407 -46.45 10.09 10.11
CA SER A 407 -46.58 11.54 9.98
C SER A 407 -46.57 11.98 8.52
N TYR A 408 -45.81 11.30 7.67
CA TYR A 408 -45.80 11.57 6.23
C TYR A 408 -47.10 11.10 5.58
N ALA A 409 -47.59 9.89 5.91
CA ALA A 409 -48.85 9.37 5.38
C ALA A 409 -50.06 10.29 5.69
N SER A 410 -50.06 10.88 6.89
CA SER A 410 -51.09 11.86 7.31
C SER A 410 -50.91 13.26 6.70
N SER A 411 -49.74 13.59 6.15
CA SER A 411 -49.45 14.90 5.56
C SER A 411 -49.82 14.88 4.07
N HIS A 412 -51.06 15.22 3.76
CA HIS A 412 -51.62 15.12 2.40
C HIS A 412 -51.15 16.20 1.40
N GLU A 413 -50.19 17.07 1.77
CA GLU A 413 -49.91 18.32 1.03
C GLU A 413 -48.45 18.56 0.62
N SER A 414 -47.52 17.66 0.95
CA SER A 414 -46.14 17.85 0.52
C SER A 414 -45.91 17.28 -0.88
N ASN A 415 -45.56 18.13 -1.85
CA ASN A 415 -45.04 17.71 -3.17
C ASN A 415 -43.63 17.07 -3.09
N SER A 416 -43.14 16.80 -1.88
CA SER A 416 -41.84 16.18 -1.62
C SER A 416 -41.96 14.67 -1.45
N THR A 417 -40.98 13.94 -1.98
CA THR A 417 -40.86 12.49 -1.77
C THR A 417 -40.59 12.16 -0.31
N PHE A 418 -41.02 10.99 0.15
CA PHE A 418 -40.73 10.49 1.50
C PHE A 418 -39.23 10.50 1.82
N PHE A 419 -38.37 10.16 0.85
CA PHE A 419 -36.92 10.25 1.00
C PHE A 419 -36.46 11.66 1.36
N SER A 420 -36.93 12.68 0.63
CA SER A 420 -36.57 14.08 0.90
C SER A 420 -37.12 14.58 2.24
N TYR A 421 -38.34 14.16 2.60
CA TYR A 421 -38.95 14.46 3.89
C TYR A 421 -38.17 13.81 5.05
N PHE A 422 -37.76 12.56 4.89
CA PHE A 422 -37.00 11.84 5.90
C PHE A 422 -35.65 12.52 6.15
N VAL A 423 -34.92 12.89 5.09
CA VAL A 423 -33.64 13.57 5.19
C VAL A 423 -33.76 14.92 5.91
N SER A 424 -34.77 15.73 5.59
CA SER A 424 -34.91 17.08 6.15
C SER A 424 -35.46 17.11 7.57
N THR A 425 -36.26 16.12 7.96
CA THR A 425 -36.98 16.13 9.25
C THR A 425 -36.38 15.24 10.32
N THR A 426 -35.38 14.42 9.99
CA THR A 426 -34.68 13.57 10.97
C THR A 426 -33.38 14.22 11.42
N PRO A 427 -33.10 14.24 12.74
CA PRO A 427 -31.85 14.79 13.25
C PRO A 427 -30.66 13.95 12.78
N ASP A 428 -29.52 14.60 12.60
CA ASP A 428 -28.29 13.94 12.19
C ASP A 428 -27.84 12.97 13.28
N SER A 429 -27.82 11.70 12.93
CA SER A 429 -27.53 10.58 13.82
C SER A 429 -26.84 9.47 13.03
N PRO A 430 -26.02 8.63 13.67
CA PRO A 430 -25.39 7.50 12.99
C PRO A 430 -26.44 6.56 12.36
N SER A 431 -27.60 6.40 12.99
CA SER A 431 -28.71 5.60 12.47
C SER A 431 -29.30 6.15 11.16
N LYS A 432 -29.42 7.50 11.04
CA LYS A 432 -29.83 8.17 9.80
C LYS A 432 -28.81 7.92 8.69
N LEU A 433 -27.51 8.05 9.00
CA LEU A 433 -26.42 7.80 8.05
C LEU A 433 -26.41 6.35 7.55
N SER A 434 -26.56 5.36 8.44
CA SER A 434 -26.63 3.94 8.06
C SER A 434 -27.79 3.66 7.09
N ARG A 435 -28.97 4.24 7.35
CA ARG A 435 -30.15 4.11 6.47
C ARG A 435 -29.92 4.75 5.10
N LEU A 436 -29.32 5.94 5.07
CA LEU A 436 -29.01 6.63 3.81
C LEU A 436 -27.95 5.89 2.99
N LYS A 437 -26.87 5.40 3.62
CA LYS A 437 -25.86 4.56 2.96
C LYS A 437 -26.49 3.32 2.33
N ALA A 438 -27.33 2.61 3.07
CA ALA A 438 -28.04 1.44 2.57
C ALA A 438 -28.95 1.78 1.37
N LEU A 439 -29.77 2.83 1.46
CA LEU A 439 -30.65 3.26 0.37
C LEU A 439 -29.88 3.65 -0.90
N LEU A 440 -28.80 4.43 -0.76
CA LEU A 440 -27.97 4.84 -1.88
C LEU A 440 -27.31 3.63 -2.55
N PHE A 441 -26.82 2.68 -1.77
CA PHE A 441 -26.19 1.46 -2.30
C PHE A 441 -27.17 0.53 -3.01
N LEU A 442 -28.30 0.23 -2.37
CA LEU A 442 -29.33 -0.66 -2.93
C LEU A 442 -29.90 -0.09 -4.23
N GLN A 443 -30.01 1.24 -4.34
CA GLN A 443 -30.44 1.84 -5.59
C GLN A 443 -29.31 1.94 -6.63
N GLY A 444 -28.10 2.29 -6.20
CA GLY A 444 -26.99 2.57 -7.11
C GLY A 444 -26.35 1.33 -7.73
N SER A 445 -26.33 0.21 -7.01
CA SER A 445 -25.76 -1.04 -7.50
C SER A 445 -26.82 -1.95 -8.14
N SER A 446 -26.48 -2.60 -9.25
CA SER A 446 -27.28 -3.67 -9.87
C SER A 446 -26.63 -5.05 -9.72
N LEU A 447 -25.51 -5.15 -9.02
CA LEU A 447 -24.64 -6.34 -8.98
C LEU A 447 -24.75 -7.12 -7.67
N TYR A 448 -25.76 -6.88 -6.83
CA TYR A 448 -25.95 -7.60 -5.57
C TYR A 448 -27.08 -8.63 -5.67
N ASP A 449 -27.09 -9.62 -4.78
CA ASP A 449 -28.19 -10.56 -4.65
C ASP A 449 -29.43 -9.92 -4.00
N GLY A 450 -30.40 -9.54 -4.83
CA GLY A 450 -31.62 -8.87 -4.39
C GLY A 450 -32.56 -9.76 -3.57
N GLU A 451 -32.61 -11.07 -3.81
CA GLU A 451 -33.52 -11.97 -3.11
C GLU A 451 -33.10 -12.18 -1.65
N LEU A 452 -31.79 -12.35 -1.43
CA LEU A 452 -31.21 -12.44 -0.09
C LEU A 452 -31.54 -11.19 0.74
N ILE A 453 -31.30 -10.01 0.17
CA ILE A 453 -31.57 -8.73 0.87
C ILE A 453 -33.06 -8.53 1.10
N ARG A 454 -33.92 -8.87 0.13
CA ARG A 454 -35.38 -8.80 0.27
C ARG A 454 -35.87 -9.66 1.43
N SER A 455 -35.41 -10.90 1.55
CA SER A 455 -35.82 -11.81 2.62
C SER A 455 -35.50 -11.25 4.02
N ARG A 456 -34.32 -10.61 4.16
CA ARG A 456 -33.90 -9.95 5.40
C ARG A 456 -34.76 -8.73 5.72
N LEU A 457 -35.02 -7.87 4.73
CA LEU A 457 -35.83 -6.67 4.92
C LEU A 457 -37.32 -6.98 5.17
N ALA A 458 -37.84 -8.06 4.58
CA ALA A 458 -39.25 -8.45 4.72
C ALA A 458 -39.62 -8.76 6.18
N ALA A 459 -38.69 -9.34 6.97
CA ALA A 459 -38.89 -9.59 8.39
C ALA A 459 -39.15 -8.31 9.22
N TYR A 460 -38.66 -7.16 8.73
CA TYR A 460 -38.73 -5.86 9.41
C TYR A 460 -39.70 -4.88 8.72
N ARG A 461 -40.59 -5.36 7.84
CA ARG A 461 -41.54 -4.52 7.09
C ARG A 461 -42.37 -3.60 7.99
N GLN A 462 -42.81 -4.10 9.14
CA GLN A 462 -43.63 -3.35 10.10
C GLN A 462 -42.89 -2.24 10.84
N GLN A 463 -41.56 -2.16 10.71
CA GLN A 463 -40.72 -1.16 11.40
C GLN A 463 -40.43 0.09 10.55
N GLY A 464 -41.16 0.28 9.43
CA GLY A 464 -41.03 1.46 8.59
C GLY A 464 -39.96 1.36 7.50
N LEU A 465 -39.63 0.13 7.07
CA LEU A 465 -38.68 -0.17 5.98
C LEU A 465 -39.34 -0.34 4.59
N SER A 466 -40.54 0.22 4.43
CA SER A 466 -41.31 0.09 3.18
C SER A 466 -40.62 0.73 1.97
N LEU A 467 -39.80 1.77 2.18
CA LEU A 467 -39.05 2.44 1.10
C LEU A 467 -37.91 1.54 0.60
N GLU A 468 -37.15 0.96 1.51
CA GLU A 468 -36.03 0.05 1.24
C GLU A 468 -36.53 -1.19 0.50
N LEU A 469 -37.67 -1.74 0.95
CA LEU A 469 -38.33 -2.86 0.27
C LEU A 469 -38.77 -2.48 -1.15
N ALA A 470 -39.33 -1.30 -1.36
CA ALA A 470 -39.72 -0.83 -2.68
C ALA A 470 -38.51 -0.67 -3.62
N VAL A 471 -37.36 -0.20 -3.11
CA VAL A 471 -36.12 -0.09 -3.89
C VAL A 471 -35.64 -1.49 -4.33
N VAL A 472 -35.59 -2.45 -3.40
CA VAL A 472 -35.13 -3.81 -3.71
C VAL A 472 -36.11 -4.57 -4.61
N ASP A 473 -37.41 -4.48 -4.35
CA ASP A 473 -38.45 -5.05 -5.21
C ASP A 473 -38.39 -4.45 -6.63
N GLY A 474 -38.04 -3.17 -6.75
CA GLY A 474 -37.84 -2.52 -8.04
C GLY A 474 -36.63 -3.05 -8.81
N LYS A 475 -35.53 -3.35 -8.13
CA LYS A 475 -34.36 -4.00 -8.75
C LYS A 475 -34.65 -5.44 -9.17
N LEU A 476 -35.48 -6.16 -8.42
CA LEU A 476 -35.95 -7.51 -8.75
C LEU A 476 -37.05 -7.54 -9.82
N GLN A 477 -37.43 -6.40 -10.40
CA GLN A 477 -38.54 -6.27 -11.36
C GLN A 477 -39.92 -6.69 -10.81
N ASN A 478 -40.06 -6.77 -9.48
CA ASN A 478 -41.34 -7.01 -8.81
C ASN A 478 -42.13 -5.69 -8.67
N HIS A 479 -42.46 -5.10 -9.82
CA HIS A 479 -43.04 -3.75 -9.92
C HIS A 479 -44.35 -3.60 -9.15
N GLN A 480 -45.22 -4.61 -9.16
CA GLN A 480 -46.48 -4.59 -8.43
C GLN A 480 -46.27 -4.53 -6.90
N SER A 481 -45.32 -5.31 -6.37
CA SER A 481 -44.98 -5.30 -4.94
C SER A 481 -44.35 -3.97 -4.53
N ALA A 482 -43.42 -3.43 -5.33
CA ALA A 482 -42.79 -2.14 -5.07
C ALA A 482 -43.81 -1.00 -5.03
N LEU A 483 -44.70 -0.93 -6.03
CA LEU A 483 -45.75 0.10 -6.09
C LEU A 483 -46.78 -0.08 -4.98
N SER A 484 -47.14 -1.32 -4.62
CA SER A 484 -48.01 -1.58 -3.48
C SER A 484 -47.40 -1.11 -2.15
N ALA A 485 -46.09 -1.28 -1.96
CA ALA A 485 -45.39 -0.81 -0.76
C ALA A 485 -45.38 0.73 -0.68
N LEU A 486 -45.13 1.42 -1.80
CA LEU A 486 -45.14 2.89 -1.85
C LEU A 486 -46.54 3.46 -1.64
N VAL A 487 -47.56 2.87 -2.27
CA VAL A 487 -48.94 3.39 -2.24
C VAL A 487 -49.68 3.00 -0.97
N ASN A 488 -49.57 1.75 -0.51
CA ASN A 488 -50.37 1.27 0.61
C ASN A 488 -49.68 1.50 1.96
N ASP A 489 -48.37 1.27 2.05
CA ASP A 489 -47.66 1.38 3.34
C ASP A 489 -47.19 2.81 3.60
N LEU A 490 -46.59 3.48 2.61
CA LEU A 490 -46.06 4.84 2.76
C LEU A 490 -47.05 5.93 2.33
N GLN A 491 -48.07 5.59 1.55
CA GLN A 491 -49.00 6.54 0.93
C GLN A 491 -48.32 7.63 0.11
N ASP A 492 -47.14 7.34 -0.46
CA ASP A 492 -46.35 8.29 -1.23
C ASP A 492 -46.66 8.18 -2.74
N SER A 493 -47.61 9.00 -3.20
CA SER A 493 -47.91 9.09 -4.64
C SER A 493 -46.78 9.72 -5.45
N THR A 494 -46.00 10.63 -4.85
CA THR A 494 -44.92 11.32 -5.56
C THR A 494 -43.75 10.39 -5.87
N SER A 495 -43.37 9.51 -4.93
CA SER A 495 -42.36 8.48 -5.16
C SER A 495 -42.86 7.38 -6.08
N ALA A 496 -44.15 7.02 -6.01
CA ALA A 496 -44.74 6.05 -6.94
C ALA A 496 -44.77 6.57 -8.39
N GLU A 497 -45.10 7.84 -8.59
CA GLU A 497 -44.99 8.50 -9.89
C GLU A 497 -43.54 8.62 -10.35
N ALA A 498 -42.63 9.05 -9.46
CA ALA A 498 -41.20 9.13 -9.75
C ALA A 498 -40.66 7.77 -10.22
N TYR A 499 -41.01 6.68 -9.53
CA TYR A 499 -40.66 5.31 -9.89
C TYR A 499 -41.08 4.94 -11.31
N CYS A 500 -42.31 5.30 -11.71
CA CYS A 500 -42.80 5.07 -13.06
C CYS A 500 -42.05 5.92 -14.10
N THR A 501 -41.71 7.18 -13.76
CA THR A 501 -40.98 8.06 -14.68
C THR A 501 -39.51 7.68 -14.86
N LEU A 502 -38.88 7.13 -13.81
CA LEU A 502 -37.48 6.72 -13.78
C LEU A 502 -37.26 5.28 -14.25
N GLY A 503 -38.33 4.53 -14.55
CA GLY A 503 -38.24 3.19 -15.12
C GLY A 503 -37.85 2.09 -14.13
N GLY A 504 -38.12 2.30 -12.84
CA GLY A 504 -37.85 1.31 -11.78
C GLY A 504 -36.96 1.79 -10.63
N ASP A 505 -36.48 3.03 -10.65
CA ASP A 505 -35.73 3.63 -9.54
C ASP A 505 -36.64 4.51 -8.67
N VAL A 506 -36.61 4.31 -7.35
CA VAL A 506 -37.52 5.00 -6.40
C VAL A 506 -37.02 6.41 -6.06
N ILE A 507 -35.71 6.60 -5.87
CA ILE A 507 -35.14 7.88 -5.45
C ILE A 507 -34.69 8.68 -6.68
N PRO A 508 -35.18 9.90 -6.91
CA PRO A 508 -34.72 10.73 -8.02
C PRO A 508 -33.24 11.10 -7.89
N SER A 509 -32.49 11.05 -9.00
CA SER A 509 -31.06 11.42 -9.02
C SER A 509 -30.80 12.86 -8.53
N LYS A 510 -31.76 13.77 -8.73
CA LYS A 510 -31.70 15.15 -8.22
C LYS A 510 -31.67 15.21 -6.69
N SER A 511 -32.45 14.35 -6.02
CA SER A 511 -32.48 14.26 -4.54
C SER A 511 -31.17 13.69 -3.99
N ILE A 512 -30.50 12.83 -4.75
CA ILE A 512 -29.17 12.30 -4.41
C ILE A 512 -28.09 13.39 -4.57
N GLN A 513 -28.20 14.24 -5.60
CA GLN A 513 -27.29 15.37 -5.81
C GLN A 513 -27.44 16.45 -4.72
N THR A 514 -28.65 16.74 -4.26
CA THR A 514 -28.84 17.67 -3.13
C THR A 514 -28.22 17.15 -1.83
N LEU A 515 -28.19 15.82 -1.65
CA LEU A 515 -27.50 15.18 -0.52
C LEU A 515 -25.98 15.32 -0.59
N CYS A 516 -25.43 15.42 -1.81
CA CYS A 516 -23.99 15.56 -2.05
C CYS A 516 -23.46 16.94 -1.64
N GLY A 517 -24.32 17.95 -1.57
CA GLY A 517 -23.95 19.32 -1.21
C GLY A 517 -23.83 19.57 0.30
N ASP A 518 -24.23 18.62 1.15
CA ASP A 518 -24.13 18.75 2.60
C ASP A 518 -22.82 18.11 3.12
N PRO A 519 -21.81 18.92 3.50
CA PRO A 519 -20.52 18.40 3.97
C PRO A 519 -20.62 17.66 5.31
N LYS A 520 -21.71 17.83 6.08
CA LYS A 520 -21.85 17.25 7.43
C LYS A 520 -22.14 15.75 7.43
N LEU A 521 -22.67 15.22 6.32
CA LEU A 521 -23.08 13.81 6.24
C LEU A 521 -21.99 12.89 5.67
N GLY A 522 -20.89 13.44 5.10
CA GLY A 522 -19.76 12.63 4.60
C GLY A 522 -20.12 11.63 3.49
N LEU A 523 -21.20 11.86 2.73
CA LEU A 523 -21.74 10.92 1.74
C LEU A 523 -21.22 11.15 0.31
N SER A 524 -20.25 12.04 0.11
CA SER A 524 -19.70 12.44 -1.20
C SER A 524 -19.15 11.25 -2.02
N MET A 525 -18.53 10.28 -1.35
CA MET A 525 -17.99 9.06 -1.99
C MET A 525 -19.11 8.14 -2.53
N TRP A 526 -20.25 8.08 -1.83
CA TRP A 526 -21.37 7.20 -2.17
C TRP A 526 -22.16 7.77 -3.35
N THR A 527 -22.39 9.07 -3.36
CA THR A 527 -23.15 9.74 -4.42
C THR A 527 -22.35 9.82 -5.73
N SER A 528 -21.04 10.07 -5.67
CA SER A 528 -20.17 10.16 -6.86
C SER A 528 -19.97 8.82 -7.58
N ALA A 529 -20.00 7.71 -6.85
CA ALA A 529 -19.87 6.37 -7.43
C ALA A 529 -21.01 6.04 -8.43
N TRP A 530 -22.22 6.53 -8.18
CA TRP A 530 -23.42 6.13 -8.92
C TRP A 530 -24.05 7.24 -9.77
N THR A 531 -23.76 8.51 -9.51
CA THR A 531 -24.32 9.64 -10.29
C THR A 531 -23.52 10.00 -11.55
N GLY A 532 -22.32 9.45 -11.73
CA GLY A 532 -21.39 9.81 -12.82
C GLY A 532 -21.66 9.26 -14.23
N LYS A 533 -22.70 8.44 -14.43
CA LYS A 533 -23.00 7.78 -15.73
C LYS A 533 -24.19 8.39 -16.49
N SER A 534 -24.26 9.71 -16.63
CA SER A 534 -25.32 10.36 -17.45
C SER A 534 -24.91 10.64 -18.92
N LYS A 535 -24.07 9.80 -19.56
CA LYS A 535 -23.61 10.06 -20.95
C LYS A 535 -23.81 8.93 -21.97
N GLN A 536 -24.47 7.82 -21.64
CA GLN A 536 -24.94 6.84 -22.63
C GLN A 536 -26.46 6.86 -22.67
N LYS A 537 -27.01 7.77 -23.48
CA LYS A 537 -28.45 7.99 -23.56
C LYS A 537 -28.83 8.37 -24.99
N THR A 538 -28.91 7.38 -25.88
CA THR A 538 -29.52 7.58 -27.21
C THR A 538 -30.29 6.36 -27.74
N VAL A 539 -30.12 5.15 -27.18
CA VAL A 539 -30.86 3.94 -27.64
C VAL A 539 -31.96 3.48 -26.67
N ASP A 540 -31.96 3.95 -25.42
CA ASP A 540 -32.88 3.50 -24.35
C ASP A 540 -34.18 4.30 -24.20
N GLU A 541 -34.37 5.39 -24.96
CA GLU A 541 -35.51 6.30 -24.74
C GLU A 541 -36.86 5.68 -25.18
N THR A 542 -36.88 4.82 -26.20
CA THR A 542 -38.12 4.16 -26.67
C THR A 542 -38.52 3.00 -25.76
N VAL A 543 -37.55 2.21 -25.27
CA VAL A 543 -37.75 1.14 -24.28
C VAL A 543 -38.19 1.75 -22.94
N SER A 544 -37.66 2.92 -22.56
CA SER A 544 -38.10 3.70 -21.40
C SER A 544 -39.58 4.11 -21.51
N ILE A 545 -40.04 4.56 -22.68
CA ILE A 545 -41.45 4.97 -22.86
C ILE A 545 -42.37 3.77 -22.69
N ALA A 546 -42.09 2.63 -23.36
CA ALA A 546 -42.92 1.43 -23.25
C ALA A 546 -42.99 0.91 -21.80
N LYS A 547 -41.82 0.79 -21.13
CA LYS A 547 -41.73 0.38 -19.73
C LYS A 547 -42.45 1.36 -18.80
N ARG A 548 -42.36 2.66 -19.05
CA ARG A 548 -43.09 3.69 -18.30
C ARG A 548 -44.60 3.53 -18.43
N LYS A 549 -45.13 3.19 -19.61
CA LYS A 549 -46.56 2.93 -19.80
C LYS A 549 -47.01 1.72 -18.99
N GLU A 550 -46.23 0.64 -19.03
CA GLU A 550 -46.49 -0.57 -18.25
C GLU A 550 -46.50 -0.29 -16.74
N LEU A 551 -45.48 0.43 -16.24
CA LEU A 551 -45.41 0.80 -14.82
C LEU A 551 -46.57 1.71 -14.39
N LEU A 552 -46.95 2.69 -15.22
CA LEU A 552 -48.11 3.55 -14.95
C LEU A 552 -49.42 2.77 -14.93
N LYS A 553 -49.55 1.73 -15.78
CA LYS A 553 -50.69 0.82 -15.76
C LYS A 553 -50.72 -0.01 -14.48
N THR A 554 -49.59 -0.59 -14.07
CA THR A 554 -49.50 -1.31 -12.79
C THR A 554 -49.81 -0.39 -11.61
N LEU A 555 -49.35 0.87 -11.63
CA LEU A 555 -49.67 1.87 -10.61
C LEU A 555 -51.17 2.15 -10.57
N LEU A 556 -51.81 2.32 -11.73
CA LEU A 556 -53.24 2.51 -11.82
C LEU A 556 -54.01 1.30 -11.27
N GLN A 557 -53.59 0.07 -11.60
CA GLN A 557 -54.19 -1.15 -11.05
C GLN A 557 -54.06 -1.22 -9.53
N VAL A 558 -52.89 -0.87 -8.98
CA VAL A 558 -52.67 -0.82 -7.52
C VAL A 558 -53.56 0.23 -6.86
N TYR A 559 -53.74 1.40 -7.47
CA TYR A 559 -54.67 2.41 -6.96
C TYR A 559 -56.13 1.93 -6.98
N MET A 560 -56.56 1.22 -8.03
CA MET A 560 -57.94 0.75 -8.19
C MET A 560 -58.29 -0.47 -7.35
N HIS A 561 -57.30 -1.28 -6.96
CA HIS A 561 -57.53 -2.41 -6.06
C HIS A 561 -58.00 -1.96 -4.66
N ASN A 562 -57.62 -0.74 -4.24
CA ASN A 562 -58.02 -0.14 -2.96
C ASN A 562 -59.09 0.94 -3.18
N GLN A 563 -60.34 0.49 -3.28
CA GLN A 563 -61.51 1.22 -3.81
C GLN A 563 -61.91 2.51 -3.05
N THR A 564 -61.38 2.80 -1.85
CA THR A 564 -61.96 3.83 -0.96
C THR A 564 -61.08 5.05 -0.68
N SER A 565 -59.76 4.95 -0.74
CA SER A 565 -58.87 6.04 -0.28
C SER A 565 -58.01 6.70 -1.37
N ASN A 566 -57.88 6.09 -2.55
CA ASN A 566 -56.95 6.54 -3.59
C ASN A 566 -57.65 7.16 -4.83
N VAL A 567 -58.96 7.38 -4.77
CA VAL A 567 -59.77 7.86 -5.90
C VAL A 567 -59.25 9.20 -6.44
N ASP A 568 -59.02 10.18 -5.56
CA ASP A 568 -58.52 11.49 -5.94
C ASP A 568 -57.09 11.45 -6.51
N ARG A 569 -56.25 10.57 -5.97
CA ARG A 569 -54.86 10.39 -6.41
C ARG A 569 -54.80 9.74 -7.79
N ALA A 570 -55.63 8.72 -8.02
CA ALA A 570 -55.73 8.09 -9.32
C ALA A 570 -56.33 9.03 -10.38
N ALA A 571 -57.33 9.84 -10.01
CA ALA A 571 -57.86 10.88 -10.89
C ALA A 571 -56.80 11.91 -11.27
N ARG A 572 -55.98 12.37 -10.31
CA ARG A 572 -54.85 13.27 -10.58
C ARG A 572 -53.82 12.62 -11.51
N LEU A 573 -53.46 11.36 -11.27
CA LEU A 573 -52.51 10.61 -12.10
C LEU A 573 -52.99 10.49 -13.55
N ILE A 574 -54.24 10.07 -13.77
CA ILE A 574 -54.82 9.88 -15.11
C ILE A 574 -54.84 11.21 -15.88
N ASN A 575 -55.20 12.31 -15.22
CA ASN A 575 -55.22 13.64 -15.83
C ASN A 575 -53.80 14.19 -16.10
N ALA A 576 -52.84 13.95 -15.21
CA ALA A 576 -51.46 14.40 -15.34
C ALA A 576 -50.67 13.60 -16.40
N GLN A 577 -50.82 12.27 -16.42
CA GLN A 577 -50.09 11.35 -17.31
C GLN A 577 -50.90 10.92 -18.53
N ALA A 578 -51.88 11.73 -18.97
CA ALA A 578 -52.75 11.44 -20.11
C ALA A 578 -51.99 11.11 -21.42
N MET A 579 -50.77 11.61 -21.58
CA MET A 579 -49.93 11.33 -22.75
C MET A 579 -49.29 9.95 -22.72
N ASN A 580 -49.20 9.30 -21.56
CA ASN A 580 -48.54 8.00 -21.42
C ASN A 580 -49.54 6.85 -21.31
N LEU A 581 -50.80 7.14 -21.01
CA LEU A 581 -51.86 6.14 -20.87
C LEU A 581 -52.67 6.01 -22.18
N ASP A 582 -53.17 4.80 -22.45
CA ASP A 582 -54.12 4.54 -23.54
C ASP A 582 -55.55 4.44 -23.01
N VAL A 583 -56.49 5.05 -23.72
CA VAL A 583 -57.92 5.09 -23.37
C VAL A 583 -58.49 3.67 -23.33
N VAL A 584 -58.11 2.83 -24.29
CA VAL A 584 -58.62 1.44 -24.39
C VAL A 584 -58.19 0.60 -23.20
N GLU A 585 -57.00 0.84 -22.66
CA GLU A 585 -56.47 0.09 -21.53
C GLU A 585 -56.93 0.63 -20.16
N VAL A 586 -57.21 1.94 -20.06
CA VAL A 586 -57.60 2.59 -18.82
C VAL A 586 -59.09 2.40 -18.52
N LEU A 587 -59.97 2.48 -19.51
CA LEU A 587 -61.42 2.42 -19.29
C LEU A 587 -61.91 1.14 -18.59
N PRO A 588 -61.38 -0.07 -18.88
CA PRO A 588 -61.78 -1.28 -18.16
C PRO A 588 -61.31 -1.34 -16.70
N VAL A 589 -60.28 -0.57 -16.34
CA VAL A 589 -59.68 -0.55 -15.00
C VAL A 589 -60.38 0.47 -14.09
N VAL A 590 -61.09 1.43 -14.67
CA VAL A 590 -61.80 2.49 -13.94
C VAL A 590 -63.16 1.97 -13.41
N PRO A 591 -63.52 2.24 -12.15
CA PRO A 591 -64.81 1.85 -11.60
C PRO A 591 -66.00 2.51 -12.30
N GLU A 592 -67.10 1.77 -12.48
CA GLU A 592 -68.32 2.24 -13.16
C GLU A 592 -69.01 3.44 -12.45
N HIS A 593 -68.72 3.65 -11.16
CA HIS A 593 -69.32 4.74 -10.37
C HIS A 593 -68.62 6.09 -10.52
N TRP A 594 -67.56 6.19 -11.33
CA TRP A 594 -66.84 7.46 -11.55
C TRP A 594 -67.61 8.41 -12.46
N SER A 595 -67.72 9.68 -12.05
CA SER A 595 -68.24 10.74 -12.91
C SER A 595 -67.28 11.02 -14.06
N VAL A 596 -67.82 11.07 -15.28
CA VAL A 596 -67.08 11.41 -16.52
C VAL A 596 -66.36 12.76 -16.40
N GLN A 597 -66.85 13.68 -15.55
CA GLN A 597 -66.22 14.99 -15.32
C GLN A 597 -64.80 14.87 -14.77
N VAL A 598 -64.54 13.87 -13.92
CA VAL A 598 -63.23 13.64 -13.28
C VAL A 598 -62.17 13.23 -14.31
N MET A 599 -62.59 12.56 -15.40
CA MET A 599 -61.72 12.11 -16.49
C MET A 599 -61.77 13.01 -17.73
N SER A 600 -62.53 14.11 -17.69
CA SER A 600 -62.78 14.95 -18.87
C SER A 600 -61.50 15.47 -19.53
N SER A 601 -60.50 15.84 -18.73
CA SER A 601 -59.21 16.35 -19.23
C SER A 601 -58.38 15.24 -19.89
N PHE A 602 -58.39 14.03 -19.32
CA PHE A 602 -57.75 12.85 -19.89
C PHE A 602 -58.40 12.43 -21.21
N LEU A 603 -59.72 12.30 -21.24
CA LEU A 603 -60.48 11.89 -22.43
C LEU A 603 -60.31 12.92 -23.56
N SER A 604 -60.44 14.22 -23.24
CA SER A 604 -60.27 15.29 -24.24
C SER A 604 -58.87 15.29 -24.84
N ARG A 605 -57.82 15.14 -24.02
CA ARG A 605 -56.42 15.10 -24.50
C ARG A 605 -56.15 13.84 -25.34
N SER A 606 -56.64 12.69 -24.88
CA SER A 606 -56.41 11.42 -25.55
C SER A 606 -57.15 11.34 -26.90
N PHE A 607 -58.41 11.76 -26.97
CA PHE A 607 -59.16 11.82 -28.23
C PHE A 607 -58.57 12.84 -29.21
N ARG A 608 -58.15 14.02 -28.73
CA ARG A 608 -57.45 14.98 -29.59
C ARG A 608 -56.16 14.40 -30.15
N ARG A 609 -55.41 13.66 -29.34
CA ARG A 609 -54.18 12.99 -29.80
C ARG A 609 -54.46 11.94 -30.86
N THR A 610 -55.44 11.07 -30.65
CA THR A 610 -55.77 10.02 -31.64
C THR A 610 -56.25 10.62 -32.95
N VAL A 611 -57.09 11.66 -32.91
CA VAL A 611 -57.54 12.41 -34.10
C VAL A 611 -56.36 13.12 -34.78
N HIS A 612 -55.46 13.74 -34.00
CA HIS A 612 -54.29 14.41 -34.54
C HIS A 612 -53.34 13.43 -35.25
N ALA A 613 -53.00 12.30 -34.60
CA ALA A 613 -52.18 11.26 -35.20
C ALA A 613 -52.82 10.66 -36.47
N GLN A 614 -54.15 10.52 -36.49
CA GLN A 614 -54.87 10.09 -37.69
C GLN A 614 -54.74 11.11 -38.83
N ASN A 615 -54.89 12.40 -38.55
CA ASN A 615 -54.77 13.47 -39.54
C ASN A 615 -53.33 13.61 -40.05
N GLU A 616 -52.35 13.58 -39.16
CA GLU A 616 -50.93 13.58 -39.50
C GLU A 616 -50.58 12.37 -40.38
N GLY A 617 -51.02 11.17 -40.01
CA GLY A 617 -50.85 9.96 -40.82
C GLY A 617 -51.47 10.07 -42.21
N ARG A 618 -52.62 10.75 -42.35
CA ARG A 618 -53.23 11.03 -43.68
C ARG A 618 -52.37 11.98 -44.51
N ILE A 619 -51.80 13.01 -43.90
CA ILE A 619 -50.92 13.97 -44.58
C ILE A 619 -49.62 13.28 -45.01
N VAL A 620 -48.97 12.55 -44.11
CA VAL A 620 -47.74 11.80 -44.40
C VAL A 620 -47.99 10.79 -45.51
N LYS A 621 -49.11 10.04 -45.46
CA LYS A 621 -49.50 9.12 -46.53
C LYS A 621 -49.67 9.83 -47.86
N ALA A 622 -50.32 11.00 -47.87
CA ALA A 622 -50.52 11.78 -49.10
C ALA A 622 -49.18 12.32 -49.65
N LEU A 623 -48.29 12.80 -48.78
CA LEU A 623 -46.97 13.31 -49.15
C LEU A 623 -46.07 12.19 -49.70
N ALA A 624 -46.02 11.05 -49.02
CA ALA A 624 -45.28 9.86 -49.46
C ALA A 624 -45.82 9.34 -50.79
N ASN A 625 -47.14 9.37 -51.00
CA ASN A 625 -47.75 9.04 -52.29
C ASN A 625 -47.29 10.02 -53.38
N GLY A 626 -47.27 11.33 -53.10
CA GLY A 626 -46.77 12.35 -54.03
C GLY A 626 -45.28 12.19 -54.37
N GLN A 627 -44.44 11.93 -53.36
CA GLN A 627 -43.01 11.63 -53.57
C GLN A 627 -42.83 10.35 -54.40
N ASN A 628 -43.59 9.30 -54.11
CA ASN A 628 -43.53 8.06 -54.88
C ASN A 628 -43.94 8.28 -56.34
N MET A 629 -44.97 9.10 -56.58
CA MET A 629 -45.37 9.49 -57.94
C MET A 629 -44.28 10.28 -58.67
N ARG A 630 -43.62 11.22 -57.98
CA ARG A 630 -42.51 12.00 -58.55
C ARG A 630 -41.31 11.11 -58.88
N VAL A 631 -40.91 10.22 -57.96
CA VAL A 631 -39.84 9.26 -58.22
C VAL A 631 -40.22 8.36 -59.40
N LYS A 632 -41.47 7.92 -59.48
CA LYS A 632 -41.98 7.14 -60.61
C LYS A 632 -41.89 7.90 -61.94
N GLU A 633 -42.17 9.21 -61.94
CA GLU A 633 -42.05 10.06 -63.13
C GLU A 633 -40.58 10.30 -63.53
N GLU A 634 -39.70 10.58 -62.58
CA GLU A 634 -38.26 10.77 -62.81
C GLU A 634 -37.57 9.47 -63.29
N THR A 635 -38.00 8.32 -62.78
CA THR A 635 -37.47 7.00 -63.17
C THR A 635 -38.06 6.48 -64.48
N TYR A 636 -39.24 6.94 -64.88
CA TYR A 636 -39.91 6.52 -66.12
C TYR A 636 -39.05 6.70 -67.40
N PRO A 637 -38.41 7.85 -67.68
CA PRO A 637 -37.58 7.98 -68.88
C PRO A 637 -36.37 7.04 -68.85
N VAL A 638 -35.73 6.85 -67.69
CA VAL A 638 -34.60 5.91 -67.54
C VAL A 638 -35.05 4.47 -67.81
N LEU A 639 -36.17 4.05 -67.21
CA LEU A 639 -36.77 2.73 -67.43
C LEU A 639 -37.24 2.53 -68.89
N ARG A 640 -37.69 3.61 -69.54
CA ARG A 640 -38.09 3.59 -70.95
C ARG A 640 -36.87 3.45 -71.87
N ASP A 641 -35.77 4.15 -71.57
CA ASP A 641 -34.57 4.18 -72.40
C ASP A 641 -33.77 2.86 -72.29
N GLU A 642 -33.77 2.22 -71.12
CA GLU A 642 -33.23 0.84 -70.91
C GLU A 642 -34.09 -0.25 -71.59
N GLY A 643 -35.33 0.09 -71.99
CA GLY A 643 -36.30 -0.84 -72.56
C GLY A 643 -36.90 -1.79 -71.52
N MET A 644 -37.98 -2.47 -71.90
CA MET A 644 -38.60 -3.50 -71.06
C MET A 644 -38.38 -4.88 -71.68
N VAL A 645 -37.91 -5.84 -70.88
CA VAL A 645 -38.01 -7.26 -71.26
C VAL A 645 -39.44 -7.67 -70.96
N VAL A 646 -40.26 -7.79 -72.00
CA VAL A 646 -41.59 -8.38 -71.88
C VAL A 646 -41.39 -9.89 -71.83
N GLU A 647 -41.43 -10.49 -70.65
CA GLU A 647 -41.80 -11.89 -70.55
C GLU A 647 -43.29 -11.97 -70.94
N GLU A 648 -43.55 -12.37 -72.18
CA GLU A 648 -44.87 -12.89 -72.54
C GLU A 648 -45.14 -14.07 -71.61
N ALA A 649 -46.34 -14.12 -71.03
CA ALA A 649 -46.75 -15.24 -70.18
C ALA A 649 -46.54 -16.54 -70.96
N GLY A 650 -45.49 -17.28 -70.59
CA GLY A 650 -45.16 -18.55 -71.20
C GLY A 650 -46.36 -19.47 -71.03
N ASP A 651 -46.96 -19.84 -72.16
CA ASP A 651 -48.02 -20.83 -72.24
C ASP A 651 -47.61 -22.07 -71.44
N ASP A 652 -48.47 -22.48 -70.53
CA ASP A 652 -48.26 -23.54 -69.55
C ASP A 652 -48.10 -24.88 -70.28
N GLY A 653 -46.92 -25.14 -70.83
CA GLY A 653 -46.55 -26.37 -71.54
C GLY A 653 -45.48 -27.14 -70.80
N SER A 654 -45.89 -27.76 -69.68
CA SER A 654 -45.33 -28.97 -69.04
C SER A 654 -43.82 -29.26 -69.20
N PHE A 655 -43.10 -29.19 -68.07
CA PHE A 655 -42.39 -30.32 -67.46
C PHE A 655 -41.69 -31.31 -68.42
N ASP A 656 -40.35 -31.30 -68.49
CA ASP A 656 -39.55 -32.39 -67.90
C ASP A 656 -38.02 -32.18 -68.01
N GLU A 657 -37.38 -32.48 -66.88
CA GLU A 657 -36.05 -33.09 -66.72
C GLU A 657 -34.81 -32.58 -67.51
N LYS A 658 -33.87 -31.92 -66.81
CA LYS A 658 -32.67 -32.62 -66.27
C LYS A 658 -31.80 -31.73 -65.38
N VAL A 659 -31.21 -32.41 -64.42
CA VAL A 659 -30.48 -31.95 -63.23
C VAL A 659 -28.96 -31.94 -63.50
N ASP A 660 -28.24 -31.22 -62.63
CA ASP A 660 -26.77 -31.12 -62.38
C ASP A 660 -25.99 -30.05 -63.18
N GLY A 661 -25.16 -29.19 -62.57
CA GLY A 661 -24.70 -29.02 -61.19
C GLY A 661 -23.67 -27.87 -61.08
N GLU A 662 -23.45 -27.39 -59.85
CA GLU A 662 -22.38 -26.51 -59.32
C GLU A 662 -22.21 -25.07 -59.89
N LYS A 663 -22.58 -24.01 -59.16
CA LYS A 663 -21.81 -23.29 -58.10
C LYS A 663 -20.37 -22.91 -58.49
N ASP A 664 -20.10 -21.62 -58.74
CA ASP A 664 -19.64 -20.73 -57.67
C ASP A 664 -19.45 -19.25 -58.08
N ALA A 665 -19.57 -18.43 -57.05
CA ALA A 665 -19.53 -16.97 -56.89
C ALA A 665 -18.46 -16.14 -57.65
N ALA A 666 -18.88 -14.93 -58.05
CA ALA A 666 -18.04 -13.72 -58.10
C ALA A 666 -18.90 -12.50 -57.67
N ARG A 667 -18.69 -11.86 -56.51
CA ARG A 667 -17.70 -10.82 -56.13
C ARG A 667 -17.97 -9.41 -56.71
N TRP A 668 -18.08 -8.45 -55.77
CA TRP A 668 -17.91 -6.97 -55.81
C TRP A 668 -19.24 -6.18 -55.82
N SER A 669 -19.72 -5.56 -54.73
CA SER A 669 -19.19 -4.51 -53.83
C SER A 669 -19.20 -3.09 -54.40
N SER A 670 -19.98 -2.26 -53.69
CA SER A 670 -19.88 -0.81 -53.43
C SER A 670 -20.31 0.19 -54.52
N ALA A 671 -21.46 0.83 -54.29
CA ALA A 671 -21.60 2.29 -54.40
C ALA A 671 -22.74 2.81 -53.50
N GLY A 672 -22.34 3.64 -52.53
CA GLY A 672 -23.07 4.60 -51.68
C GLY A 672 -24.59 4.59 -51.61
N ALA A 673 -25.12 4.13 -50.48
CA ALA A 673 -26.42 4.60 -49.98
C ALA A 673 -26.24 6.03 -49.45
N VAL A 674 -26.98 6.97 -50.04
CA VAL A 674 -27.15 8.33 -49.53
C VAL A 674 -28.26 8.27 -48.49
N ASP A 675 -27.90 8.58 -47.24
CA ASP A 675 -28.84 8.87 -46.16
C ASP A 675 -29.74 10.04 -46.57
N ILE A 676 -31.06 9.83 -46.48
CA ILE A 676 -32.06 10.90 -46.44
C ILE A 676 -32.71 10.81 -45.06
N MET A 677 -32.66 11.93 -44.34
CA MET A 677 -33.15 12.15 -42.97
C MET A 677 -34.57 11.64 -42.70
#